data_AF-A0A7T7KLX3-F1
#
_entry.id   AF-A0A7T7KLX3-F1
#
_cell.length_a   1.000
_cell.length_b   1.000
_cell.length_c   1.000
_cell.angle_alpha   90.00
_cell.angle_beta   90.00
_cell.angle_gamma   90.00
#
_symmetry.space_group_name_H-M   'P 1'
#
loop_
_entity.id
_entity.type
_entity.pdbx_description
1 polymer ?
#
loop_
_entity_poly.entity_id
_entity_poly.type
_entity_poly.pdbx_seq_one_letter_code
_entity_poly.pdbx_strand_id
1 'polypeptide(L)'
;MGGFEFLSPFVLAALVVLPAIWWLLKLTPPRPRREVFPPLAILLRLAKRDETPAKSPWWLTLLRMALATFVILAIANPVINPDRTEISADGPLALLIDNGWASAEDWEARTAAADALIEAAGRADLPVALAFTADRAGDPHPVSASEARQRLAAAEPQAARPDRLPAAMGFVEALDGTTPGTIAFLADGLSGPDDQAAFDVLNSAGADDLLVLRANRALPAALTAVDNGAAASRITAARAEAGPRAELSVNAYDLQGRVIATSPLVFEDGTKAATAEIRAPFEVRNDFARIAIDGAANAGAVQLLDDGFQRRRVALVSGSPSNEAQPLLSAVYYLRQALSPYADLISSDAATLPEQLDALIEQNPSVVILSDVGTLGDDVHALLRQWVEAGGTLVRFAGPRLASSEGEDPLLPVRLRSGARAFGGAMSWSEPQNLAPFPQESPFYGLPVPDGITVSRQVLAEPAPDLADHTWASLEDGTPLVTENMLGDGRLVLFHTSADPNWSNLPISGYFVEMLRRIVNLSRASAAADGENGSSRLLPPYRLLAANGTLSADVSGANPLSDAGGQPIATRENPPGLYGSADGFTAVNLFGPEDTLAPLDVAALERSRLQPIGETRAFSLKPLLLAAAMLLLISDGVIMLAMNGAFSNLKSRRAALPLILVAALAAALPFTPGPAGNAHARMSDAEITDLLYETHLAYVVTGEDDVDRISERGLKGLSDYISYRTALEPGDPVGIDPAEDELAFYPLIYWPISASAPMPSQEAIAGIEAYMRNGGTVLFDTRDQYSPLGQEAVSANTARLRAILDNIDVPPLEPVPEGHVLTRSFYLLSDFPGRYDGSPLWVEARSGASSDMVTSGGDGVSPIIITGNDFAGAWATNPDMTPMLPTVPESPLQRQFAYRTGVNIVMYMLTGNYKADQVHVPALLERLGQ
;
A
#
# COMPACT_ATOMS: atom_id res chain seq x y z
N MET A 1 -54.78 -4.07 3.32
CA MET A 1 -55.35 -5.25 2.65
C MET A 1 -55.51 -4.89 1.19
N GLY A 2 -54.90 -5.69 0.29
CA GLY A 2 -54.96 -5.42 -1.14
C GLY A 2 -56.35 -5.58 -1.74
N GLY A 3 -56.72 -4.73 -2.71
CA GLY A 3 -57.98 -4.84 -3.44
C GLY A 3 -57.98 -6.07 -4.35
N PHE A 4 -59.10 -6.79 -4.43
CA PHE A 4 -59.27 -7.95 -5.32
C PHE A 4 -60.36 -7.63 -6.35
N GLU A 5 -60.05 -7.78 -7.64
CA GLU A 5 -60.97 -7.45 -8.74
C GLU A 5 -60.85 -8.46 -9.90
N PHE A 6 -61.93 -8.63 -10.67
CA PHE A 6 -61.91 -9.37 -11.94
C PHE A 6 -61.90 -8.37 -13.09
N LEU A 7 -60.89 -8.39 -13.96
CA LEU A 7 -60.83 -7.51 -15.13
C LEU A 7 -61.91 -7.82 -16.19
N SER A 8 -62.52 -9.01 -16.13
CA SER A 8 -63.59 -9.43 -17.04
C SER A 8 -64.71 -10.17 -16.29
N PRO A 9 -65.48 -9.47 -15.44
CA PRO A 9 -66.38 -10.10 -14.48
C PRO A 9 -67.53 -10.87 -15.14
N PHE A 10 -67.95 -10.49 -16.36
CA PHE A 10 -69.02 -11.17 -17.10
C PHE A 10 -68.70 -12.63 -17.47
N VAL A 11 -67.43 -13.00 -17.59
CA VAL A 11 -67.01 -14.38 -17.91
C VAL A 11 -67.42 -15.37 -16.81
N LEU A 12 -67.54 -14.91 -15.56
CA LEU A 12 -67.95 -15.74 -14.43
C LEU A 12 -69.36 -16.34 -14.60
N ALA A 13 -70.21 -15.73 -15.44
CA ALA A 13 -71.52 -16.28 -15.78
C ALA A 13 -71.44 -17.68 -16.44
N ALA A 14 -70.32 -18.02 -17.09
CA ALA A 14 -70.10 -19.33 -17.70
C ALA A 14 -70.09 -20.49 -16.70
N LEU A 15 -69.82 -20.23 -15.41
CA LEU A 15 -69.87 -21.25 -14.35
C LEU A 15 -71.26 -21.91 -14.22
N VAL A 16 -72.33 -21.18 -14.59
CA VAL A 16 -73.71 -21.70 -14.54
C VAL A 16 -73.96 -22.83 -15.53
N VAL A 17 -73.14 -22.95 -16.59
CA VAL A 17 -73.30 -23.96 -17.66
C VAL A 17 -72.62 -25.30 -17.32
N LEU A 18 -71.76 -25.35 -16.29
CA LEU A 18 -71.04 -26.57 -15.87
C LEU A 18 -71.93 -27.83 -15.69
N PRO A 19 -73.14 -27.76 -15.11
CA PRO A 19 -74.03 -28.92 -14.99
C PRO A 19 -74.46 -29.54 -16.32
N ALA A 20 -74.56 -28.73 -17.38
CA ALA A 20 -74.87 -29.23 -18.73
C ALA A 20 -73.66 -29.98 -19.33
N ILE A 21 -72.44 -29.51 -19.06
CA ILE A 21 -71.19 -30.17 -19.48
C ILE A 21 -71.02 -31.51 -18.75
N TRP A 22 -71.39 -31.57 -17.47
CA TRP A 22 -71.45 -32.83 -16.71
C TRP A 22 -72.38 -33.87 -17.35
N TRP A 23 -73.55 -33.44 -17.84
CA TRP A 23 -74.50 -34.33 -18.51
C TRP A 23 -73.93 -34.90 -19.82
N LEU A 24 -73.20 -34.09 -20.59
CA LEU A 24 -72.55 -34.48 -21.85
C LEU A 24 -71.39 -35.48 -21.65
N LEU A 25 -70.56 -35.29 -20.63
CA LEU A 25 -69.36 -36.10 -20.36
C LEU A 25 -69.65 -37.50 -19.78
N LYS A 26 -70.91 -37.82 -19.50
CA LYS A 26 -71.35 -39.11 -18.94
C LYS A 26 -71.40 -40.25 -19.97
N LEU A 27 -71.31 -39.94 -21.25
CA LEU A 27 -71.41 -40.89 -22.36
C LEU A 27 -70.01 -41.22 -22.90
N THR A 28 -69.40 -42.30 -22.41
CA THR A 28 -68.19 -42.87 -23.02
C THR A 28 -68.57 -44.16 -23.75
N PRO A 29 -68.27 -44.33 -25.05
CA PRO A 29 -68.59 -45.57 -25.76
C PRO A 29 -67.77 -46.76 -25.20
N PRO A 30 -68.34 -47.98 -25.16
CA PRO A 30 -67.65 -49.15 -24.64
C PRO A 30 -66.45 -49.54 -25.53
N ARG A 31 -65.42 -50.11 -24.90
CA ARG A 31 -64.20 -50.54 -25.59
C ARG A 31 -64.50 -51.61 -26.66
N PRO A 32 -63.91 -51.55 -27.86
CA PRO A 32 -63.87 -52.70 -28.75
C PRO A 32 -62.95 -53.78 -28.16
N ARG A 33 -63.50 -54.95 -27.83
CA ARG A 33 -62.71 -56.14 -27.52
C ARG A 33 -62.22 -56.78 -28.82
N ARG A 34 -60.95 -57.17 -28.87
CA ARG A 34 -60.43 -58.08 -29.91
C ARG A 34 -60.66 -59.52 -29.42
N GLU A 35 -61.65 -60.19 -29.99
CA GLU A 35 -61.83 -61.64 -29.86
C GLU A 35 -61.03 -62.36 -30.95
N VAL A 36 -60.28 -63.40 -30.56
CA VAL A 36 -59.64 -64.32 -31.51
C VAL A 36 -60.72 -65.32 -31.94
N PHE A 37 -61.09 -65.27 -33.22
CA PHE A 37 -62.20 -65.99 -33.84
C PHE A 37 -61.94 -67.52 -33.94
N PRO A 38 -62.65 -68.38 -33.19
CA PRO A 38 -62.62 -69.84 -33.34
C PRO A 38 -63.97 -70.31 -33.95
N PRO A 39 -64.01 -70.89 -35.17
CA PRO A 39 -65.27 -70.99 -35.94
C PRO A 39 -66.39 -71.90 -35.37
N LEU A 40 -66.20 -72.59 -34.23
CA LEU A 40 -67.05 -73.72 -33.82
C LEU A 40 -67.82 -73.58 -32.50
N ALA A 41 -67.69 -72.48 -31.76
CA ALA A 41 -68.38 -72.30 -30.46
C ALA A 41 -69.71 -71.52 -30.54
N ILE A 42 -70.02 -70.90 -31.68
CA ILE A 42 -71.12 -69.93 -31.84
C ILE A 42 -72.52 -70.58 -31.83
N LEU A 43 -72.62 -71.90 -31.95
CA LEU A 43 -73.91 -72.61 -31.96
C LEU A 43 -74.39 -73.11 -30.59
N LEU A 44 -73.60 -73.00 -29.52
CA LEU A 44 -73.90 -73.75 -28.28
C LEU A 44 -74.33 -72.97 -27.05
N ARG A 45 -74.50 -71.64 -27.09
CA ARG A 45 -75.20 -70.94 -25.99
C ARG A 45 -75.69 -69.55 -26.39
N LEU A 46 -76.89 -69.52 -26.99
CA LEU A 46 -77.79 -68.38 -26.82
C LEU A 46 -78.18 -68.30 -25.33
N ALA A 47 -77.57 -67.37 -24.60
CA ALA A 47 -78.14 -66.80 -23.38
C ALA A 47 -77.78 -65.31 -23.37
N LYS A 48 -78.71 -64.48 -23.86
CA LYS A 48 -78.62 -63.01 -23.74
C LYS A 48 -78.51 -62.67 -22.25
N ARG A 49 -77.36 -62.13 -21.87
CA ARG A 49 -77.18 -61.41 -20.61
C ARG A 49 -77.10 -59.93 -21.02
N ASP A 50 -78.06 -59.13 -20.55
CA ASP A 50 -77.98 -57.68 -20.72
C ASP A 50 -76.72 -57.17 -20.00
N GLU A 51 -75.70 -56.81 -20.78
CA GLU A 51 -74.51 -56.14 -20.27
C GLU A 51 -74.85 -54.67 -20.05
N THR A 52 -74.82 -54.25 -18.78
CA THR A 52 -75.02 -52.87 -18.38
C THR A 52 -73.80 -52.02 -18.79
N PRO A 53 -74.01 -50.79 -19.30
CA PRO A 53 -72.91 -49.92 -19.67
C PRO A 53 -72.08 -49.50 -18.43
N ALA A 54 -70.77 -49.63 -18.53
CA ALA A 54 -69.83 -49.17 -17.51
C ALA A 54 -69.93 -47.64 -17.37
N LYS A 55 -70.47 -47.16 -16.25
CA LYS A 55 -70.49 -45.73 -15.91
C LYS A 55 -69.05 -45.26 -15.64
N SER A 56 -68.68 -44.11 -16.18
CA SER A 56 -67.45 -43.42 -15.77
C SER A 56 -67.47 -43.19 -14.26
N PRO A 57 -66.35 -43.39 -13.54
CA PRO A 57 -66.29 -43.11 -12.12
C PRO A 57 -66.64 -41.64 -11.85
N TRP A 58 -67.51 -41.39 -10.87
CA TRP A 58 -68.01 -40.04 -10.56
C TRP A 58 -66.88 -39.06 -10.18
N TRP A 59 -65.80 -39.56 -9.58
CA TRP A 59 -64.63 -38.75 -9.22
C TRP A 59 -63.89 -38.20 -10.45
N LEU A 60 -63.91 -38.92 -11.58
CA LEU A 60 -63.30 -38.46 -12.84
C LEU A 60 -64.12 -37.33 -13.47
N THR A 61 -65.45 -37.40 -13.33
CA THR A 61 -66.33 -36.29 -13.73
C THR A 61 -66.12 -35.05 -12.86
N LEU A 62 -65.87 -35.24 -11.55
CA LEU A 62 -65.54 -34.14 -10.64
C LEU A 62 -64.20 -33.48 -10.99
N LEU A 63 -63.19 -34.26 -11.34
CA LEU A 63 -61.90 -33.74 -11.82
C LEU A 63 -62.04 -32.88 -13.08
N ARG A 64 -62.86 -33.32 -14.05
CA ARG A 64 -63.12 -32.56 -15.29
C ARG A 64 -63.92 -31.27 -15.06
N MET A 65 -64.85 -31.29 -14.11
CA MET A 65 -65.56 -30.07 -13.68
C MET A 65 -64.60 -29.08 -13.01
N ALA A 66 -63.70 -29.55 -12.14
CA ALA A 66 -62.69 -28.70 -11.52
C ALA A 66 -61.76 -28.06 -12.57
N LEU A 67 -61.32 -28.82 -13.57
CA LEU A 67 -60.53 -28.30 -14.70
C LEU A 67 -61.28 -27.18 -15.43
N ALA A 68 -62.55 -27.39 -15.79
CA ALA A 68 -63.35 -26.37 -16.48
C ALA A 68 -63.55 -25.10 -15.61
N THR A 69 -63.75 -25.25 -14.30
CA THR A 69 -63.84 -24.13 -13.35
C THR A 69 -62.54 -23.31 -13.32
N PHE A 70 -61.37 -23.96 -13.26
CA PHE A 70 -60.08 -23.26 -13.27
C PHE A 70 -59.84 -22.50 -14.58
N VAL A 71 -60.25 -23.05 -15.72
CA VAL A 71 -60.17 -22.37 -17.02
C VAL A 71 -61.09 -21.14 -17.05
N ILE A 72 -62.33 -21.25 -16.59
CA ILE A 72 -63.28 -20.11 -16.56
C ILE A 72 -62.75 -19.00 -15.64
N LEU A 73 -62.24 -19.35 -14.45
CA LEU A 73 -61.62 -18.39 -13.53
C LEU A 73 -60.36 -17.74 -14.14
N ALA A 74 -59.54 -18.49 -14.88
CA ALA A 74 -58.37 -17.94 -15.55
C ALA A 74 -58.75 -16.92 -16.64
N ILE A 75 -59.82 -17.16 -17.39
CA ILE A 75 -60.30 -16.24 -18.44
C ILE A 75 -60.91 -14.97 -17.83
N ALA A 76 -61.58 -15.07 -16.68
CA ALA A 76 -62.10 -13.91 -15.95
C ALA A 76 -61.01 -12.97 -15.40
N ASN A 77 -59.75 -13.41 -15.44
CA ASN A 77 -58.54 -12.67 -15.08
C ASN A 77 -58.63 -11.95 -13.71
N PRO A 78 -58.69 -12.70 -12.59
CA PRO A 78 -58.63 -12.14 -11.25
C PRO A 78 -57.26 -11.52 -10.97
N VAL A 79 -57.26 -10.29 -10.48
CA VAL A 79 -56.08 -9.49 -10.17
C VAL A 79 -56.13 -9.01 -8.71
N ILE A 80 -54.98 -9.09 -8.05
CA ILE A 80 -54.76 -8.52 -6.72
C ILE A 80 -53.98 -7.21 -6.90
N ASN A 81 -54.45 -6.13 -6.25
CA ASN A 81 -53.90 -4.76 -6.32
C ASN A 81 -53.93 -4.15 -7.74
N PRO A 82 -55.10 -3.77 -8.28
CA PRO A 82 -55.17 -3.08 -9.57
C PRO A 82 -54.53 -1.68 -9.47
N ASP A 83 -53.61 -1.36 -10.39
CA ASP A 83 -52.97 -0.05 -10.46
C ASP A 83 -53.98 1.04 -10.85
N ARG A 84 -54.23 1.98 -9.93
CA ARG A 84 -54.94 3.24 -10.22
C ARG A 84 -53.99 4.40 -9.98
N THR A 85 -53.22 4.74 -11.01
CA THR A 85 -52.52 6.03 -11.06
C THR A 85 -53.52 7.08 -11.51
N GLU A 86 -54.17 7.73 -10.55
CA GLU A 86 -55.11 8.84 -10.82
C GLU A 86 -54.29 10.12 -11.09
N ILE A 87 -54.53 10.77 -12.23
CA ILE A 87 -53.96 12.08 -12.59
C ILE A 87 -55.10 13.09 -12.80
N SER A 88 -54.85 14.37 -12.56
CA SER A 88 -55.81 15.43 -12.85
C SER A 88 -56.03 15.58 -14.36
N ALA A 89 -57.26 15.89 -14.76
CA ALA A 89 -57.61 16.14 -16.15
C ALA A 89 -57.49 17.63 -16.55
N ASP A 90 -57.23 18.51 -15.59
CA ASP A 90 -57.38 19.97 -15.73
C ASP A 90 -56.07 20.70 -16.13
N GLY A 91 -55.16 20.03 -16.87
CA GLY A 91 -53.94 20.63 -17.40
C GLY A 91 -52.89 19.60 -17.85
N PRO A 92 -51.73 20.03 -18.37
CA PRO A 92 -50.63 19.13 -18.72
C PRO A 92 -50.15 18.31 -17.51
N LEU A 93 -49.65 17.11 -17.78
CA LEU A 93 -48.87 16.34 -16.82
C LEU A 93 -47.45 16.89 -16.82
N ALA A 94 -46.98 17.29 -15.65
CA ALA A 94 -45.65 17.81 -15.47
C ALA A 94 -44.83 16.78 -14.67
N LEU A 95 -43.77 16.22 -15.26
CA LEU A 95 -42.97 15.14 -14.68
C LEU A 95 -41.52 15.60 -14.41
N LEU A 96 -41.15 15.68 -13.14
CA LEU A 96 -39.77 15.94 -12.69
C LEU A 96 -39.17 14.64 -12.17
N ILE A 97 -38.03 14.21 -12.73
CA ILE A 97 -37.41 12.92 -12.39
C ILE A 97 -35.99 13.15 -11.90
N ASP A 98 -35.70 12.68 -10.68
CA ASP A 98 -34.32 12.54 -10.22
C ASP A 98 -33.63 11.41 -11.00
N ASN A 99 -32.64 11.77 -11.81
CA ASN A 99 -31.77 10.84 -12.55
C ASN A 99 -30.31 10.93 -12.11
N GLY A 100 -30.04 11.37 -10.88
CA GLY A 100 -28.70 11.38 -10.30
C GLY A 100 -28.22 9.99 -9.86
N TRP A 101 -27.07 9.97 -9.18
CA TRP A 101 -26.37 8.74 -8.80
C TRP A 101 -27.24 7.76 -7.97
N ALA A 102 -28.07 8.27 -7.06
CA ALA A 102 -28.87 7.45 -6.15
C ALA A 102 -30.04 6.74 -6.86
N SER A 103 -30.46 7.24 -8.02
CA SER A 103 -31.52 6.67 -8.85
C SER A 103 -31.06 5.50 -9.73
N ALA A 104 -29.76 5.18 -9.76
CA ALA A 104 -29.23 4.14 -10.64
C ALA A 104 -29.79 2.73 -10.31
N GLU A 105 -29.98 2.43 -9.03
CA GLU A 105 -30.41 1.10 -8.57
C GLU A 105 -31.92 0.85 -8.73
N ASP A 106 -32.73 1.91 -8.79
CA ASP A 106 -34.18 1.82 -8.95
C ASP A 106 -34.68 2.38 -10.29
N TRP A 107 -33.76 2.65 -11.23
CA TRP A 107 -34.06 3.30 -12.51
C TRP A 107 -35.15 2.59 -13.32
N GLU A 108 -35.12 1.26 -13.37
CA GLU A 108 -36.15 0.47 -14.08
C GLU A 108 -37.54 0.66 -13.45
N ALA A 109 -37.62 0.67 -12.12
CA ALA A 109 -38.89 0.89 -11.42
C ALA A 109 -39.37 2.34 -11.58
N ARG A 110 -38.44 3.30 -11.58
CA ARG A 110 -38.70 4.74 -11.76
C ARG A 110 -39.21 5.04 -13.16
N THR A 111 -38.57 4.50 -14.19
CA THR A 111 -39.00 4.61 -15.59
C THR A 111 -40.36 3.93 -15.82
N ALA A 112 -40.62 2.77 -15.21
CA ALA A 112 -41.94 2.14 -15.29
C ALA A 112 -43.05 2.99 -14.63
N ALA A 113 -42.77 3.63 -13.50
CA ALA A 113 -43.72 4.52 -12.84
C ALA A 113 -43.98 5.81 -13.66
N ALA A 114 -42.92 6.38 -14.23
CA ALA A 114 -43.03 7.50 -15.18
C ALA A 114 -43.85 7.12 -16.42
N ASP A 115 -43.60 5.95 -17.02
CA ASP A 115 -44.33 5.46 -18.18
C ASP A 115 -45.82 5.26 -17.88
N ALA A 116 -46.17 4.74 -16.69
CA ALA A 116 -47.57 4.59 -16.27
C ALA A 116 -48.30 5.94 -16.15
N LEU A 117 -47.62 6.99 -15.70
CA LEU A 117 -48.15 8.36 -15.66
C LEU A 117 -48.33 8.92 -17.08
N ILE A 118 -47.36 8.70 -17.96
CA ILE A 118 -47.42 9.09 -19.38
C ILE A 118 -48.56 8.36 -20.11
N GLU A 119 -48.75 7.06 -19.84
CA GLU A 119 -49.89 6.27 -20.36
C GLU A 119 -51.24 6.84 -19.91
N ALA A 120 -51.33 7.27 -18.64
CA ALA A 120 -52.54 7.89 -18.10
C ALA A 120 -52.81 9.24 -18.79
N ALA A 121 -51.79 10.07 -18.98
CA ALA A 121 -51.89 11.33 -19.70
C ALA A 121 -52.31 11.12 -21.16
N GLY A 122 -51.74 10.12 -21.84
CA GLY A 122 -52.12 9.76 -23.21
C GLY A 122 -53.56 9.26 -23.34
N ARG A 123 -54.09 8.54 -22.35
CA ARG A 123 -55.52 8.15 -22.31
C ARG A 123 -56.46 9.34 -22.12
N ALA A 124 -55.99 10.38 -21.44
CA ALA A 124 -56.71 11.63 -21.20
C ALA A 124 -56.43 12.71 -22.27
N ASP A 125 -55.61 12.42 -23.28
CA ASP A 125 -55.16 13.35 -24.33
C ASP A 125 -54.49 14.62 -23.79
N LEU A 126 -53.72 14.48 -22.72
CA LEU A 126 -52.99 15.58 -22.07
C LEU A 126 -51.53 15.63 -22.54
N PRO A 127 -50.96 16.83 -22.78
CA PRO A 127 -49.54 16.97 -23.06
C PRO A 127 -48.69 16.74 -21.80
N VAL A 128 -47.44 16.31 -22.01
CA VAL A 128 -46.50 15.93 -20.95
C VAL A 128 -45.23 16.77 -21.02
N ALA A 129 -44.90 17.48 -19.95
CA ALA A 129 -43.61 18.15 -19.75
C ALA A 129 -42.68 17.22 -18.95
N LEU A 130 -41.43 17.04 -19.38
CA LEU A 130 -40.47 16.11 -18.78
C LEU A 130 -39.15 16.82 -18.46
N ALA A 131 -38.73 16.81 -17.20
CA ALA A 131 -37.45 17.35 -16.74
C ALA A 131 -36.67 16.33 -15.91
N PHE A 132 -35.35 16.33 -16.10
CA PHE A 132 -34.39 15.51 -15.38
C PHE A 132 -33.44 16.40 -14.57
N THR A 133 -33.12 16.01 -13.34
CA THR A 133 -32.36 16.89 -12.42
C THR A 133 -30.84 16.84 -12.57
N ALA A 134 -30.30 15.83 -13.26
CA ALA A 134 -28.86 15.69 -13.48
C ALA A 134 -28.42 15.98 -14.93
N ASP A 135 -29.35 16.27 -15.85
CA ASP A 135 -29.06 16.52 -17.27
C ASP A 135 -28.48 17.92 -17.51
N ARG A 136 -27.60 18.05 -18.52
CA ARG A 136 -26.98 19.34 -18.89
C ARG A 136 -27.87 20.27 -19.71
N ALA A 137 -28.77 19.71 -20.52
CA ALA A 137 -29.55 20.47 -21.51
C ALA A 137 -30.91 19.78 -21.71
N GLY A 138 -31.78 19.88 -20.70
CA GLY A 138 -33.17 19.47 -20.84
C GLY A 138 -33.97 20.53 -21.59
N ASP A 139 -34.96 20.09 -22.35
CA ASP A 139 -35.97 20.96 -22.96
C ASP A 139 -37.36 20.52 -22.50
N PRO A 140 -37.82 21.00 -21.32
CA PRO A 140 -38.99 20.45 -20.64
C PRO A 140 -40.33 20.93 -21.19
N HIS A 141 -40.39 21.44 -22.43
CA HIS A 141 -41.65 21.89 -23.03
C HIS A 141 -42.68 20.75 -23.11
N PRO A 142 -43.99 21.05 -22.96
CA PRO A 142 -45.04 20.05 -23.09
C PRO A 142 -45.06 19.42 -24.49
N VAL A 143 -45.02 18.09 -24.54
CA VAL A 143 -45.08 17.29 -25.78
C VAL A 143 -46.17 16.24 -25.74
N SER A 144 -46.39 15.54 -26.85
CA SER A 144 -47.30 14.39 -26.89
C SER A 144 -46.82 13.25 -25.98
N ALA A 145 -47.75 12.45 -25.44
CA ALA A 145 -47.40 11.29 -24.62
C ALA A 145 -46.48 10.28 -25.35
N SER A 146 -46.60 10.14 -26.67
CA SER A 146 -45.70 9.28 -27.45
C SER A 146 -44.27 9.82 -27.51
N GLU A 147 -44.11 11.14 -27.65
CA GLU A 147 -42.79 11.78 -27.68
C GLU A 147 -42.16 11.79 -26.28
N ALA A 148 -42.95 12.06 -25.23
CA ALA A 148 -42.48 11.98 -23.85
C ALA A 148 -41.96 10.57 -23.51
N ARG A 149 -42.64 9.52 -23.97
CA ARG A 149 -42.17 8.13 -23.80
C ARG A 149 -40.85 7.87 -24.55
N GLN A 150 -40.68 8.45 -25.74
CA GLN A 150 -39.41 8.35 -26.48
C GLN A 150 -38.26 9.05 -25.74
N ARG A 151 -38.52 10.23 -25.15
CA ARG A 151 -37.54 10.95 -24.32
C ARG A 151 -37.19 10.17 -23.06
N LEU A 152 -38.19 9.62 -22.38
CA LEU A 152 -37.98 8.76 -21.21
C LEU A 152 -37.17 7.50 -21.55
N ALA A 153 -37.41 6.88 -22.71
CA ALA A 153 -36.67 5.71 -23.16
C ALA A 153 -35.20 6.01 -23.53
N ALA A 154 -34.87 7.26 -23.85
CA ALA A 154 -33.50 7.72 -24.10
C ALA A 154 -32.79 8.23 -22.83
N ALA A 155 -33.50 8.36 -21.72
CA ALA A 155 -32.96 8.88 -20.48
C ALA A 155 -32.18 7.79 -19.72
N GLU A 156 -31.06 8.21 -19.13
CA GLU A 156 -30.17 7.35 -18.36
C GLU A 156 -29.84 8.00 -17.00
N PRO A 157 -29.57 7.21 -15.96
CA PRO A 157 -29.05 7.75 -14.71
C PRO A 157 -27.64 8.31 -14.94
N GLN A 158 -27.33 9.40 -14.24
CA GLN A 158 -26.07 10.13 -14.31
C GLN A 158 -25.25 9.94 -13.04
N ALA A 159 -23.92 9.87 -13.17
CA ALA A 159 -23.00 9.86 -12.02
C ALA A 159 -22.82 11.26 -11.43
N ALA A 160 -23.92 11.94 -11.12
CA ALA A 160 -23.93 13.31 -10.62
C ALA A 160 -24.94 13.45 -9.47
N ARG A 161 -24.73 14.47 -8.64
CA ARG A 161 -25.73 14.89 -7.65
C ARG A 161 -26.89 15.56 -8.40
N PRO A 162 -28.16 15.30 -8.01
CA PRO A 162 -29.30 15.98 -8.62
C PRO A 162 -29.24 17.48 -8.35
N ASP A 163 -29.47 18.30 -9.38
CA ASP A 163 -29.55 19.75 -9.30
C ASP A 163 -30.98 20.21 -9.55
N ARG A 164 -31.77 20.22 -8.46
CA ARG A 164 -33.24 20.34 -8.54
C ARG A 164 -33.71 21.76 -8.85
N LEU A 165 -33.00 22.79 -8.41
CA LEU A 165 -33.44 24.17 -8.56
C LEU A 165 -33.44 24.63 -10.03
N PRO A 166 -32.35 24.48 -10.81
CA PRO A 166 -32.35 24.81 -12.24
C PRO A 166 -33.36 23.97 -13.03
N ALA A 167 -33.52 22.69 -12.68
CA ALA A 167 -34.50 21.82 -13.32
C ALA A 167 -35.93 22.30 -13.05
N ALA A 168 -36.28 22.66 -11.81
CA ALA A 168 -37.58 23.20 -11.45
C ALA A 168 -37.84 24.58 -12.11
N MET A 169 -36.84 25.46 -12.16
CA MET A 169 -36.96 26.76 -12.83
C MET A 169 -37.21 26.63 -14.32
N GLY A 170 -36.38 25.86 -15.03
CA GLY A 170 -36.55 25.63 -16.47
C GLY A 170 -37.87 24.91 -16.80
N PHE A 171 -38.32 24.04 -15.89
CA PHE A 171 -39.60 23.36 -16.01
C PHE A 171 -40.80 24.30 -15.88
N VAL A 172 -40.81 25.19 -14.88
CA VAL A 172 -41.89 26.19 -14.73
C VAL A 172 -41.87 27.22 -15.86
N GLU A 173 -40.68 27.62 -16.32
CA GLU A 173 -40.52 28.51 -17.47
C GLU A 173 -41.10 27.88 -18.76
N ALA A 174 -40.85 26.60 -18.99
CA ALA A 174 -41.33 25.88 -20.18
C ALA A 174 -42.86 25.68 -20.23
N LEU A 175 -43.56 25.85 -19.11
CA LEU A 175 -45.03 25.83 -19.07
C LEU A 175 -45.65 27.15 -19.59
N ASP A 176 -44.86 28.22 -19.73
CA ASP A 176 -45.26 29.53 -20.30
C ASP A 176 -46.58 30.08 -19.74
N GLY A 177 -46.76 29.99 -18.42
CA GLY A 177 -47.98 30.44 -17.72
C GLY A 177 -49.16 29.47 -17.78
N THR A 178 -49.01 28.28 -18.38
CA THR A 178 -50.00 27.19 -18.34
C THR A 178 -49.96 26.49 -16.98
N THR A 179 -51.07 26.46 -16.26
CA THR A 179 -51.17 25.75 -14.98
C THR A 179 -51.20 24.23 -15.21
N PRO A 180 -50.26 23.45 -14.67
CA PRO A 180 -50.26 22.00 -14.81
C PRO A 180 -51.36 21.37 -13.95
N GLY A 181 -52.00 20.31 -14.46
CA GLY A 181 -53.03 19.59 -13.70
C GLY A 181 -52.41 18.74 -12.59
N THR A 182 -51.35 18.01 -12.91
CA THR A 182 -50.59 17.20 -11.96
C THR A 182 -49.09 17.46 -12.13
N ILE A 183 -48.41 17.78 -11.03
CA ILE A 183 -46.95 17.74 -10.95
C ILE A 183 -46.55 16.44 -10.26
N ALA A 184 -45.88 15.55 -10.98
CA ALA A 184 -45.34 14.31 -10.46
C ALA A 184 -43.80 14.43 -10.30
N PHE A 185 -43.32 14.34 -9.06
CA PHE A 185 -41.91 14.37 -8.72
C PHE A 185 -41.43 12.98 -8.31
N LEU A 186 -40.61 12.35 -9.15
CA LEU A 186 -39.97 11.08 -8.86
C LEU A 186 -38.65 11.38 -8.14
N ALA A 187 -38.67 11.36 -6.81
CA ALA A 187 -37.56 11.74 -5.94
C ALA A 187 -36.62 10.56 -5.63
N ASP A 188 -35.32 10.80 -5.54
CA ASP A 188 -34.32 9.81 -5.10
C ASP A 188 -34.30 9.60 -3.57
N GLY A 189 -34.90 10.54 -2.82
CA GLY A 189 -35.04 10.50 -1.37
C GLY A 189 -33.86 11.07 -0.59
N LEU A 190 -32.83 11.62 -1.25
CA LEU A 190 -31.70 12.31 -0.63
C LEU A 190 -31.82 13.82 -0.77
N SER A 191 -31.42 14.53 0.28
CA SER A 191 -31.42 15.99 0.29
C SER A 191 -30.19 16.57 -0.42
N GLY A 192 -30.41 17.66 -1.15
CA GLY A 192 -29.41 18.56 -1.72
C GLY A 192 -29.51 19.98 -1.14
N PRO A 193 -28.51 20.83 -1.39
CA PRO A 193 -28.40 22.16 -0.76
C PRO A 193 -29.55 23.13 -1.11
N ASP A 194 -30.15 23.02 -2.30
CA ASP A 194 -31.15 23.97 -2.82
C ASP A 194 -32.58 23.40 -2.91
N ASP A 195 -32.86 22.29 -2.21
CA ASP A 195 -34.15 21.60 -2.29
C ASP A 195 -35.35 22.50 -1.93
N GLN A 196 -35.23 23.28 -0.85
CA GLN A 196 -36.30 24.16 -0.40
C GLN A 196 -36.68 25.19 -1.48
N ALA A 197 -35.67 25.81 -2.10
CA ALA A 197 -35.89 26.78 -3.16
C ALA A 197 -36.53 26.13 -4.40
N ALA A 198 -36.11 24.90 -4.75
CA ALA A 198 -36.72 24.14 -5.83
C ALA A 198 -38.20 23.82 -5.55
N PHE A 199 -38.54 23.45 -4.32
CA PHE A 199 -39.92 23.18 -3.91
C PHE A 199 -40.80 24.43 -3.88
N ASP A 200 -40.26 25.57 -3.47
CA ASP A 200 -40.96 26.85 -3.55
C ASP A 200 -41.30 27.21 -5.02
N VAL A 201 -40.39 26.94 -5.96
CA VAL A 201 -40.64 27.10 -7.40
C VAL A 201 -41.74 26.16 -7.89
N LEU A 202 -41.71 24.88 -7.52
CA LEU A 202 -42.76 23.93 -7.90
C LEU A 202 -44.14 24.28 -7.31
N ASN A 203 -44.18 24.75 -6.06
CA ASN A 203 -45.42 25.23 -5.44
C ASN A 203 -45.98 26.46 -6.19
N SER A 204 -45.12 27.34 -6.70
CA SER A 204 -45.52 28.54 -7.44
C SER A 204 -46.20 28.26 -8.78
N ALA A 205 -46.02 27.06 -9.35
CA ALA A 205 -46.68 26.64 -10.59
C ALA A 205 -48.20 26.43 -10.45
N GLY A 206 -48.70 26.28 -9.21
CA GLY A 206 -50.14 26.26 -8.91
C GLY A 206 -50.89 25.01 -9.35
N ALA A 207 -50.25 23.83 -9.32
CA ALA A 207 -50.88 22.57 -9.70
C ALA A 207 -52.03 22.15 -8.77
N ASP A 208 -53.04 21.48 -9.33
CA ASP A 208 -54.17 20.94 -8.56
C ASP A 208 -53.78 19.72 -7.73
N ASP A 209 -52.84 18.93 -8.22
CA ASP A 209 -52.33 17.72 -7.57
C ASP A 209 -50.80 17.65 -7.65
N LEU A 210 -50.16 17.38 -6.51
CA LEU A 210 -48.72 17.20 -6.42
C LEU A 210 -48.42 15.80 -5.90
N LEU A 211 -47.85 14.97 -6.77
CA LEU A 211 -47.57 13.57 -6.51
C LEU A 211 -46.06 13.36 -6.33
N VAL A 212 -45.64 12.95 -5.14
CA VAL A 212 -44.23 12.59 -4.89
C VAL A 212 -44.11 11.08 -4.91
N LEU A 213 -43.34 10.57 -5.87
CA LEU A 213 -43.04 9.15 -5.98
C LEU A 213 -41.63 8.86 -5.46
N ARG A 214 -41.50 7.92 -4.52
CA ARG A 214 -40.21 7.50 -3.94
C ARG A 214 -40.13 5.99 -3.89
N ALA A 215 -38.98 5.39 -4.18
CA ALA A 215 -38.82 3.94 -4.02
C ALA A 215 -38.95 3.52 -2.56
N ASN A 216 -39.66 2.42 -2.32
CA ASN A 216 -39.76 1.83 -0.98
C ASN A 216 -38.53 0.95 -0.69
N ARG A 217 -37.38 1.59 -0.48
CA ARG A 217 -36.09 0.95 -0.19
C ARG A 217 -35.27 1.81 0.77
N ALA A 218 -34.28 1.21 1.42
CA ALA A 218 -33.30 1.96 2.18
C ALA A 218 -32.50 2.89 1.26
N LEU A 219 -32.19 4.10 1.73
CA LEU A 219 -31.36 5.04 0.99
C LEU A 219 -29.92 4.49 0.85
N PRO A 220 -29.28 4.66 -0.32
CA PRO A 220 -27.94 4.13 -0.54
C PRO A 220 -26.91 4.83 0.37
N ALA A 221 -25.90 4.09 0.79
CA ALA A 221 -24.71 4.64 1.43
C ALA A 221 -23.72 5.13 0.36
N ALA A 222 -22.89 6.11 0.71
CA ALA A 222 -21.82 6.62 -0.15
C ALA A 222 -20.45 6.49 0.52
N LEU A 223 -19.41 6.31 -0.28
CA LEU A 223 -18.03 6.46 0.18
C LEU A 223 -17.67 7.95 0.12
N THR A 224 -16.99 8.46 1.15
CA THR A 224 -16.63 9.89 1.26
C THR A 224 -15.13 10.12 1.31
N ALA A 225 -14.37 9.16 1.83
CA ALA A 225 -12.93 9.25 1.91
C ALA A 225 -12.27 7.87 1.87
N VAL A 226 -11.07 7.84 1.32
CA VAL A 226 -10.11 6.76 1.51
C VAL A 226 -8.81 7.43 1.96
N ASP A 227 -8.06 6.79 2.86
CA ASP A 227 -6.73 7.20 3.34
C ASP A 227 -5.77 6.00 3.26
N ASN A 228 -4.62 6.12 2.60
CA ASN A 228 -3.63 5.04 2.49
C ASN A 228 -2.58 5.13 3.60
N GLY A 229 -2.98 4.72 4.80
CA GLY A 229 -2.12 4.71 5.98
C GLY A 229 -0.98 3.68 5.90
N ALA A 230 -0.09 3.67 6.89
CA ALA A 230 1.09 2.80 6.88
C ALA A 230 0.74 1.30 6.82
N ALA A 231 -0.21 0.85 7.65
CA ALA A 231 -0.56 -0.57 7.76
C ALA A 231 -1.81 -0.98 6.97
N ALA A 232 -2.70 -0.03 6.67
CA ALA A 232 -3.99 -0.30 6.05
C ALA A 232 -4.51 0.90 5.25
N SER A 233 -5.31 0.63 4.22
CA SER A 233 -6.17 1.66 3.62
C SER A 233 -7.43 1.80 4.46
N ARG A 234 -7.68 2.99 5.01
CA ARG A 234 -8.88 3.31 5.78
C ARG A 234 -9.94 3.91 4.85
N ILE A 235 -11.12 3.34 4.86
CA ILE A 235 -12.25 3.76 4.02
C ILE A 235 -13.34 4.31 4.93
N THR A 236 -13.90 5.46 4.57
CA THR A 236 -15.01 6.09 5.28
C THR A 236 -16.25 6.11 4.41
N ALA A 237 -17.37 5.71 4.98
CA ALA A 237 -18.68 5.72 4.33
C ALA A 237 -19.71 6.48 5.17
N ALA A 238 -20.69 7.08 4.49
CA ALA A 238 -21.81 7.80 5.09
C ALA A 238 -23.15 7.22 4.62
N ARG A 239 -24.16 7.24 5.49
CA ARG A 239 -25.56 6.93 5.17
C ARG A 239 -26.48 8.06 5.63
N ALA A 240 -27.57 8.28 4.90
CA ALA A 240 -28.48 9.40 5.15
C ALA A 240 -29.24 9.29 6.49
N GLU A 241 -29.65 8.08 6.84
CA GLU A 241 -30.48 7.80 8.01
C GLU A 241 -29.71 6.98 9.06
N ALA A 242 -29.88 7.35 10.33
CA ALA A 242 -29.42 6.51 11.43
C ALA A 242 -30.37 5.32 11.57
N GLY A 243 -29.82 4.12 11.66
CA GLY A 243 -30.61 2.89 11.69
C GLY A 243 -29.91 1.77 12.44
N PRO A 244 -30.45 0.54 12.38
CA PRO A 244 -29.85 -0.62 13.02
C PRO A 244 -28.44 -0.86 12.49
N ARG A 245 -27.67 -1.64 13.25
CA ARG A 245 -26.36 -2.14 12.82
C ARG A 245 -26.48 -2.81 11.44
N ALA A 246 -25.63 -2.38 10.51
CA ALA A 246 -25.58 -2.92 9.15
C ALA A 246 -24.14 -3.23 8.79
N GLU A 247 -23.90 -4.44 8.28
CA GLU A 247 -22.60 -4.89 7.81
C GLU A 247 -22.65 -4.97 6.28
N LEU A 248 -21.82 -4.16 5.64
CA LEU A 248 -21.60 -4.15 4.20
C LEU A 248 -20.17 -4.66 3.93
N SER A 249 -19.87 -5.01 2.68
CA SER A 249 -18.50 -5.30 2.26
C SER A 249 -18.01 -4.20 1.33
N VAL A 250 -16.74 -3.84 1.41
CA VAL A 250 -16.06 -2.94 0.48
C VAL A 250 -14.98 -3.70 -0.28
N ASN A 251 -14.93 -3.50 -1.59
CA ASN A 251 -13.99 -4.14 -2.50
C ASN A 251 -13.04 -3.08 -3.08
N ALA A 252 -11.74 -3.36 -3.07
CA ALA A 252 -10.73 -2.62 -3.80
C ALA A 252 -10.49 -3.26 -5.17
N TYR A 253 -10.47 -2.44 -6.21
CA TYR A 253 -10.32 -2.86 -7.60
C TYR A 253 -9.10 -2.21 -8.25
N ASP A 254 -8.46 -2.94 -9.17
CA ASP A 254 -7.45 -2.38 -10.07
C ASP A 254 -8.07 -1.57 -11.23
N LEU A 255 -7.21 -0.97 -12.06
CA LEU A 255 -7.60 -0.26 -13.28
C LEU A 255 -8.31 -1.14 -14.31
N GLN A 256 -8.16 -2.47 -14.22
CA GLN A 256 -8.83 -3.45 -15.09
C GLN A 256 -10.18 -3.93 -14.51
N GLY A 257 -10.55 -3.50 -13.30
CA GLY A 257 -11.79 -3.86 -12.64
C GLY A 257 -11.76 -5.21 -11.93
N ARG A 258 -10.58 -5.79 -11.66
CA ARG A 258 -10.44 -7.03 -10.87
C ARG A 258 -10.44 -6.68 -9.38
N VAL A 259 -11.09 -7.49 -8.56
CA VAL A 259 -11.07 -7.34 -7.09
C VAL A 259 -9.70 -7.79 -6.57
N ILE A 260 -9.01 -6.90 -5.86
CA ILE A 260 -7.72 -7.17 -5.24
C ILE A 260 -7.89 -7.54 -3.76
N ALA A 261 -8.74 -6.79 -3.04
CA ALA A 261 -8.95 -6.96 -1.62
C ALA A 261 -10.38 -6.62 -1.21
N THR A 262 -10.84 -7.21 -0.11
CA THR A 262 -12.18 -7.02 0.46
C THR A 262 -12.07 -6.82 1.97
N SER A 263 -12.87 -5.91 2.53
CA SER A 263 -13.00 -5.72 3.97
C SER A 263 -14.47 -5.51 4.36
N PRO A 264 -14.90 -5.94 5.57
CA PRO A 264 -16.19 -5.52 6.11
C PRO A 264 -16.19 -4.01 6.40
N LEU A 265 -17.34 -3.37 6.17
CA LEU A 265 -17.69 -2.00 6.51
C LEU A 265 -18.92 -2.04 7.41
N VAL A 266 -18.75 -1.67 8.68
CA VAL A 266 -19.80 -1.83 9.69
C VAL A 266 -20.35 -0.47 10.12
N PHE A 267 -21.63 -0.24 9.85
CA PHE A 267 -22.39 0.83 10.49
C PHE A 267 -22.87 0.34 11.85
N GLU A 268 -22.41 0.96 12.93
CA GLU A 268 -22.88 0.66 14.27
C GLU A 268 -24.29 1.23 14.51
N ASP A 269 -24.99 0.68 15.50
CA ASP A 269 -26.37 1.06 15.81
C ASP A 269 -26.50 2.57 16.07
N GLY A 270 -27.44 3.23 15.39
CA GLY A 270 -27.68 4.67 15.51
C GLY A 270 -26.62 5.59 14.88
N THR A 271 -25.56 5.07 14.25
CA THR A 271 -24.52 5.89 13.60
C THR A 271 -24.82 6.17 12.13
N LYS A 272 -24.32 7.30 11.59
CA LYS A 272 -24.44 7.63 10.15
C LYS A 272 -23.14 7.47 9.37
N ALA A 273 -22.03 7.18 10.05
CA ALA A 273 -20.73 6.98 9.46
C ALA A 273 -20.17 5.61 9.85
N ALA A 274 -19.44 5.00 8.93
CA ALA A 274 -18.75 3.72 9.13
C ALA A 274 -17.33 3.81 8.59
N THR A 275 -16.43 3.04 9.19
CA THR A 275 -15.04 2.90 8.71
C THR A 275 -14.71 1.43 8.43
N ALA A 276 -13.91 1.20 7.40
CA ALA A 276 -13.33 -0.10 7.06
C ALA A 276 -11.81 0.02 6.94
N GLU A 277 -11.08 -1.07 7.19
CA GLU A 277 -9.63 -1.12 7.05
C GLU A 277 -9.22 -2.30 6.16
N ILE A 278 -8.68 -2.00 4.97
CA ILE A 278 -8.10 -3.02 4.10
C ILE A 278 -6.61 -3.16 4.43
N ARG A 279 -6.25 -4.29 5.03
CA ARG A 279 -4.86 -4.64 5.37
C ARG A 279 -4.26 -5.47 4.24
N ALA A 280 -3.29 -4.89 3.53
CA ALA A 280 -2.51 -5.56 2.50
C ALA A 280 -1.11 -4.92 2.40
N PRO A 281 -0.10 -5.64 1.86
CA PRO A 281 1.16 -5.03 1.48
C PRO A 281 0.93 -3.80 0.60
N PHE A 282 1.79 -2.78 0.70
CA PHE A 282 1.53 -1.50 0.04
C PHE A 282 1.59 -1.62 -1.49
N GLU A 283 2.33 -2.58 -2.04
CA GLU A 283 2.40 -2.86 -3.48
C GLU A 283 1.02 -3.24 -4.01
N VAL A 284 0.33 -4.11 -3.28
CA VAL A 284 -1.04 -4.53 -3.57
C VAL A 284 -2.02 -3.35 -3.41
N ARG A 285 -1.77 -2.46 -2.46
CA ARG A 285 -2.59 -1.25 -2.24
C ARG A 285 -2.33 -0.15 -3.27
N ASN A 286 -1.13 -0.09 -3.83
CA ASN A 286 -0.79 0.85 -4.90
C ASN A 286 -1.49 0.49 -6.22
N ASP A 287 -1.86 -0.78 -6.40
CA ASP A 287 -2.69 -1.23 -7.52
C ASP A 287 -4.17 -0.84 -7.37
N PHE A 288 -4.59 -0.29 -6.22
CA PHE A 288 -5.98 0.14 -6.02
C PHE A 288 -6.26 1.39 -6.86
N ALA A 289 -7.19 1.28 -7.81
CA ALA A 289 -7.69 2.40 -8.60
C ALA A 289 -9.08 2.86 -8.17
N ARG A 290 -9.87 1.94 -7.58
CA ARG A 290 -11.26 2.17 -7.22
C ARG A 290 -11.64 1.34 -6.00
N ILE A 291 -12.27 1.96 -5.01
CA ILE A 291 -12.96 1.28 -3.92
C ILE A 291 -14.46 1.35 -4.17
N ALA A 292 -15.20 0.26 -3.99
CA ALA A 292 -16.65 0.26 -4.08
C ALA A 292 -17.32 -0.58 -2.99
N ILE A 293 -18.52 -0.17 -2.54
CA ILE A 293 -19.37 -1.01 -1.69
C ILE A 293 -19.94 -2.15 -2.52
N ASP A 294 -19.80 -3.38 -2.02
CA ASP A 294 -20.29 -4.58 -2.69
C ASP A 294 -21.81 -4.60 -2.77
N GLY A 295 -22.35 -5.01 -3.92
CA GLY A 295 -23.79 -5.04 -4.19
C GLY A 295 -24.46 -3.67 -4.40
N ALA A 296 -23.74 -2.55 -4.29
CA ALA A 296 -24.26 -1.20 -4.51
C ALA A 296 -23.90 -0.71 -5.93
N ALA A 297 -24.86 -0.80 -6.86
CA ALA A 297 -24.67 -0.43 -8.27
C ALA A 297 -24.95 1.06 -8.51
N ASN A 298 -24.24 1.94 -7.80
CA ASN A 298 -24.39 3.37 -7.90
C ASN A 298 -23.04 4.11 -7.79
N ALA A 299 -22.93 5.30 -8.37
CA ALA A 299 -21.69 6.08 -8.37
C ALA A 299 -21.28 6.63 -6.99
N GLY A 300 -22.23 6.83 -6.07
CA GLY A 300 -21.93 7.30 -4.71
C GLY A 300 -21.27 6.23 -3.84
N ALA A 301 -21.50 4.96 -4.13
CA ALA A 301 -20.87 3.82 -3.47
C ALA A 301 -19.40 3.62 -3.88
N VAL A 302 -18.82 4.51 -4.68
CA VAL A 302 -17.50 4.39 -5.27
C VAL A 302 -16.61 5.57 -4.90
N GLN A 303 -15.38 5.28 -4.48
CA GLN A 303 -14.29 6.25 -4.37
C GLN A 303 -13.16 5.85 -5.31
N LEU A 304 -12.79 6.75 -6.22
CA LEU A 304 -11.64 6.66 -7.10
C LEU A 304 -10.37 7.10 -6.37
N LEU A 305 -9.27 6.42 -6.63
CA LEU A 305 -7.94 6.73 -6.09
C LEU A 305 -7.08 7.29 -7.22
N ASP A 306 -6.30 8.32 -6.91
CA ASP A 306 -5.35 8.93 -7.84
C ASP A 306 -3.98 8.28 -7.74
N ASP A 307 -3.06 8.62 -8.65
CA ASP A 307 -1.66 8.18 -8.50
C ASP A 307 -0.99 8.82 -7.27
N GLY A 308 -1.53 9.94 -6.77
CA GLY A 308 -1.19 10.59 -5.50
C GLY A 308 -1.17 9.63 -4.31
N PHE A 309 -2.01 8.59 -4.38
CA PHE A 309 -2.23 7.59 -3.35
C PHE A 309 -1.17 6.48 -3.25
N GLN A 310 -0.27 6.36 -4.24
CA GLN A 310 0.75 5.31 -4.28
C GLN A 310 1.91 5.61 -3.31
N ARG A 311 2.15 4.72 -2.35
CA ARG A 311 3.30 4.77 -1.44
C ARG A 311 4.56 4.29 -2.16
N ARG A 312 5.66 5.03 -2.05
CA ARG A 312 6.94 4.67 -2.68
C ARG A 312 7.80 3.87 -1.74
N ARG A 313 8.55 2.92 -2.31
CA ARG A 313 9.59 2.19 -1.59
C ARG A 313 10.86 3.02 -1.58
N VAL A 314 11.37 3.28 -0.39
CA VAL A 314 12.61 4.03 -0.15
C VAL A 314 13.57 3.13 0.60
N ALA A 315 14.74 2.90 0.01
CA ALA A 315 15.82 2.15 0.62
C ALA A 315 16.69 3.07 1.48
N LEU A 316 16.94 2.67 2.72
CA LEU A 316 17.80 3.39 3.65
C LEU A 316 19.07 2.59 3.91
N VAL A 317 20.22 3.20 3.63
CA VAL A 317 21.55 2.63 3.87
C VAL A 317 22.38 3.63 4.66
N SER A 318 23.13 3.16 5.65
CA SER A 318 23.95 4.02 6.52
C SER A 318 25.37 3.46 6.63
N GLY A 319 26.37 4.34 6.56
CA GLY A 319 27.78 3.99 6.79
C GLY A 319 28.14 3.87 8.28
N SER A 320 27.30 4.41 9.17
CA SER A 320 27.46 4.26 10.63
C SER A 320 26.62 3.09 11.17
N PRO A 321 27.14 2.30 12.12
CA PRO A 321 26.39 1.20 12.73
C PRO A 321 25.10 1.67 13.40
N SER A 322 24.05 0.85 13.25
CA SER A 322 22.80 1.00 13.97
C SER A 322 23.02 0.69 15.46
N ASN A 323 23.29 1.72 16.26
CA ASN A 323 23.34 1.55 17.72
C ASN A 323 21.90 1.53 18.29
N GLU A 324 21.32 0.33 18.44
CA GLU A 324 19.98 0.16 19.02
C GLU A 324 19.86 0.68 20.46
N ALA A 325 20.97 0.73 21.21
CA ALA A 325 20.98 1.24 22.58
C ALA A 325 20.87 2.77 22.65
N GLN A 326 21.26 3.49 21.58
CA GLN A 326 21.22 4.95 21.50
C GLN A 326 20.67 5.43 20.14
N PRO A 327 19.37 5.22 19.86
CA PRO A 327 18.79 5.47 18.54
C PRO A 327 18.85 6.94 18.11
N LEU A 328 18.89 7.89 19.05
CA LEU A 328 18.98 9.32 18.77
C LEU A 328 20.34 9.76 18.18
N LEU A 329 21.36 8.91 18.24
CA LEU A 329 22.65 9.19 17.59
C LEU A 329 22.71 8.67 16.14
N SER A 330 21.68 7.92 15.69
CA SER A 330 21.64 7.34 14.36
C SER A 330 20.94 8.25 13.35
N ALA A 331 21.59 8.53 12.23
CA ALA A 331 20.97 9.23 11.10
C ALA A 331 19.75 8.49 10.52
N VAL A 332 19.78 7.14 10.53
CA VAL A 332 18.67 6.30 10.04
C VAL A 332 17.39 6.53 10.85
N TYR A 333 17.50 6.82 12.16
CA TYR A 333 16.35 7.11 13.01
C TYR A 333 15.57 8.34 12.51
N TYR A 334 16.27 9.44 12.20
CA TYR A 334 15.65 10.67 11.72
C TYR A 334 15.05 10.50 10.33
N LEU A 335 15.76 9.84 9.41
CA LEU A 335 15.24 9.51 8.08
C LEU A 335 13.97 8.66 8.16
N ARG A 336 13.96 7.64 9.03
CA ARG A 336 12.81 6.77 9.24
C ARG A 336 11.61 7.54 9.78
N GLN A 337 11.82 8.39 10.78
CA GLN A 337 10.76 9.20 11.36
C GLN A 337 10.17 10.20 10.36
N ALA A 338 11.01 10.82 9.53
CA ALA A 338 10.59 11.79 8.52
C ALA A 338 9.80 11.14 7.36
N LEU A 339 10.19 9.94 6.94
CA LEU A 339 9.65 9.30 5.74
C LEU A 339 8.51 8.30 5.99
N SER A 340 8.42 7.69 7.18
CA SER A 340 7.42 6.66 7.48
C SER A 340 5.94 7.04 7.20
N PRO A 341 5.51 8.30 7.33
CA PRO A 341 4.13 8.67 6.98
C PRO A 341 3.87 8.65 5.46
N TYR A 342 4.91 8.78 4.63
CA TYR A 342 4.80 9.07 3.20
C TYR A 342 5.37 7.97 2.29
N ALA A 343 6.25 7.13 2.81
CA ALA A 343 6.93 6.08 2.08
C ALA A 343 6.92 4.75 2.84
N ASP A 344 7.05 3.65 2.10
CA ASP A 344 7.46 2.37 2.64
C ASP A 344 8.99 2.33 2.72
N LEU A 345 9.52 2.03 3.90
CA LEU A 345 10.95 2.10 4.16
C LEU A 345 11.50 0.69 4.25
N ILE A 346 12.47 0.39 3.39
CA ILE A 346 13.20 -0.87 3.42
C ILE A 346 14.64 -0.64 3.86
N SER A 347 15.15 -1.58 4.64
CA SER A 347 16.55 -1.64 5.09
C SER A 347 17.01 -3.09 5.01
N SER A 348 18.31 -3.31 4.85
CA SER A 348 18.92 -4.64 4.85
C SER A 348 19.86 -4.76 6.03
N ASP A 349 19.81 -5.92 6.71
CA ASP A 349 20.70 -6.27 7.81
C ASP A 349 21.93 -7.07 7.31
N ALA A 350 22.15 -7.13 5.99
CA ALA A 350 23.30 -7.84 5.42
C ALA A 350 24.63 -7.24 5.92
N ALA A 351 25.66 -8.09 6.03
CA ALA A 351 26.93 -7.71 6.67
C ALA A 351 27.69 -6.67 5.83
N THR A 352 27.66 -6.79 4.51
CA THR A 352 28.46 -5.97 3.59
C THR A 352 27.61 -4.97 2.80
N LEU A 353 28.18 -3.82 2.46
CA LEU A 353 27.47 -2.79 1.67
C LEU A 353 26.99 -3.28 0.28
N PRO A 354 27.78 -4.06 -0.49
CA PRO A 354 27.32 -4.60 -1.77
C PRO A 354 26.10 -5.52 -1.62
N GLU A 355 26.13 -6.47 -0.70
CA GLU A 355 25.00 -7.39 -0.44
C GLU A 355 23.76 -6.65 0.06
N GLN A 356 23.95 -5.65 0.93
CA GLN A 356 22.84 -4.79 1.36
C GLN A 356 22.18 -4.13 0.16
N LEU A 357 22.97 -3.57 -0.75
CA LEU A 357 22.46 -2.80 -1.86
C LEU A 357 21.84 -3.66 -2.96
N ASP A 358 22.43 -4.82 -3.27
CA ASP A 358 21.83 -5.82 -4.17
C ASP A 358 20.44 -6.25 -3.66
N ALA A 359 20.35 -6.64 -2.38
CA ALA A 359 19.08 -7.06 -1.78
C ALA A 359 18.03 -5.93 -1.72
N LEU A 360 18.47 -4.68 -1.60
CA LEU A 360 17.58 -3.51 -1.62
C LEU A 360 17.13 -3.18 -3.03
N ILE A 361 18.01 -3.24 -4.04
CA ILE A 361 17.69 -2.93 -5.44
C ILE A 361 16.77 -4.00 -6.06
N GLU A 362 16.94 -5.28 -5.70
CA GLU A 362 16.01 -6.35 -6.11
C GLU A 362 14.55 -6.06 -5.71
N GLN A 363 14.34 -5.30 -4.65
CA GLN A 363 13.02 -4.87 -4.19
C GLN A 363 12.45 -3.68 -4.98
N ASN A 364 13.12 -3.21 -6.04
CA ASN A 364 12.71 -2.09 -6.90
C ASN A 364 12.34 -0.80 -6.14
N PRO A 365 13.24 -0.23 -5.30
CA PRO A 365 13.01 1.05 -4.66
C PRO A 365 12.98 2.18 -5.70
N SER A 366 12.15 3.20 -5.46
CA SER A 366 12.14 4.42 -6.27
C SER A 366 13.23 5.40 -5.84
N VAL A 367 13.62 5.33 -4.56
CA VAL A 367 14.64 6.19 -3.96
C VAL A 367 15.58 5.34 -3.10
N VAL A 368 16.88 5.58 -3.23
CA VAL A 368 17.93 5.00 -2.36
C VAL A 368 18.57 6.16 -1.62
N ILE A 369 18.59 6.09 -0.29
CA ILE A 369 19.20 7.10 0.57
C ILE A 369 20.45 6.51 1.23
N LEU A 370 21.61 7.09 0.93
CA LEU A 370 22.88 6.76 1.57
C LEU A 370 23.23 7.83 2.61
N SER A 371 23.37 7.43 3.87
CA SER A 371 23.75 8.32 4.96
C SER A 371 25.19 8.11 5.39
N ASP A 372 26.03 9.13 5.23
CA ASP A 372 27.45 9.14 5.60
C ASP A 372 28.23 7.89 5.13
N VAL A 373 28.03 7.53 3.86
CA VAL A 373 28.86 6.52 3.18
C VAL A 373 29.97 7.27 2.46
N GLY A 374 31.23 6.92 2.75
CA GLY A 374 32.41 7.51 2.14
C GLY A 374 32.67 7.00 0.73
N THR A 375 33.78 6.27 0.56
CA THR A 375 34.19 5.65 -0.70
C THR A 375 33.33 4.43 -1.04
N LEU A 376 32.86 4.35 -2.29
CA LEU A 376 32.13 3.20 -2.82
C LEU A 376 33.09 2.28 -3.60
N GLY A 377 32.97 0.97 -3.42
CA GLY A 377 33.65 -0.02 -4.27
C GLY A 377 33.17 0.04 -5.73
N ASP A 378 34.00 -0.44 -6.66
CA ASP A 378 33.73 -0.40 -8.11
C ASP A 378 32.45 -1.15 -8.51
N ASP A 379 32.14 -2.23 -7.80
CA ASP A 379 30.93 -3.07 -7.94
C ASP A 379 29.67 -2.31 -7.52
N VAL A 380 29.67 -1.72 -6.32
CA VAL A 380 28.60 -0.88 -5.78
C VAL A 380 28.36 0.32 -6.69
N HIS A 381 29.45 0.89 -7.19
CA HIS A 381 29.40 2.00 -8.11
C HIS A 381 28.68 1.62 -9.41
N ALA A 382 29.03 0.48 -10.03
CA ALA A 382 28.41 0.04 -11.27
C ALA A 382 26.90 -0.23 -11.09
N LEU A 383 26.54 -0.88 -9.98
CA LEU A 383 25.17 -1.21 -9.62
C LEU A 383 24.30 0.06 -9.44
N LEU A 384 24.75 1.02 -8.64
CA LEU A 384 24.03 2.27 -8.43
C LEU A 384 23.90 3.09 -9.70
N ARG A 385 24.98 3.19 -10.49
CA ARG A 385 24.95 3.91 -11.77
C ARG A 385 23.86 3.34 -12.68
N GLN A 386 23.81 2.03 -12.86
CA GLN A 386 22.81 1.37 -13.70
C GLN A 386 21.38 1.62 -13.19
N TRP A 387 21.18 1.54 -11.87
CA TRP A 387 19.86 1.77 -11.27
C TRP A 387 19.41 3.24 -11.40
N VAL A 388 20.30 4.20 -11.20
CA VAL A 388 19.99 5.63 -11.40
C VAL A 388 19.71 5.91 -12.87
N GLU A 389 20.53 5.42 -13.81
CA GLU A 389 20.31 5.60 -15.24
C GLU A 389 18.95 5.07 -15.71
N ALA A 390 18.43 4.02 -15.06
CA ALA A 390 17.10 3.44 -15.30
C ALA A 390 15.93 4.22 -14.65
N GLY A 391 16.18 5.38 -14.03
CA GLY A 391 15.15 6.25 -13.44
C GLY A 391 15.16 6.34 -11.91
N GLY A 392 16.11 5.70 -11.23
CA GLY A 392 16.24 5.77 -9.77
C GLY A 392 16.64 7.15 -9.25
N THR A 393 16.22 7.51 -8.03
CA THR A 393 16.68 8.74 -7.34
C THR A 393 17.63 8.40 -6.19
N LEU A 394 18.92 8.69 -6.35
CA LEU A 394 19.93 8.52 -5.29
C LEU A 394 20.03 9.80 -4.44
N VAL A 395 19.77 9.69 -3.14
CA VAL A 395 19.95 10.77 -2.18
C VAL A 395 21.12 10.44 -1.27
N ARG A 396 22.10 11.34 -1.17
CA ARG A 396 23.25 11.19 -0.28
C ARG A 396 23.23 12.26 0.80
N PHE A 397 23.55 11.87 2.03
CA PHE A 397 23.80 12.78 3.14
C PHE A 397 25.28 12.79 3.47
N ALA A 398 25.84 13.99 3.59
CA ALA A 398 27.23 14.16 3.99
C ALA A 398 27.45 13.81 5.46
N GLY A 399 28.69 13.52 5.82
CA GLY A 399 29.09 13.28 7.20
C GLY A 399 30.62 13.11 7.28
N PRO A 400 31.14 12.70 8.44
CA PRO A 400 32.58 12.53 8.65
C PRO A 400 33.26 11.64 7.60
N ARG A 401 32.65 10.51 7.21
CA ARG A 401 33.24 9.56 6.24
C ARG A 401 33.26 10.14 4.83
N LEU A 402 32.17 10.78 4.40
CA LEU A 402 32.14 11.45 3.09
C LEU A 402 33.11 12.63 3.04
N ALA A 403 33.28 13.39 4.13
CA ALA A 403 34.21 14.51 4.19
C ALA A 403 35.68 14.11 4.17
N SER A 404 36.02 12.91 4.64
CA SER A 404 37.38 12.36 4.59
C SER A 404 37.67 11.56 3.32
N SER A 405 36.66 11.27 2.49
CA SER A 405 36.87 10.56 1.23
C SER A 405 37.75 11.38 0.28
N GLU A 406 38.80 10.73 -0.23
CA GLU A 406 39.71 11.31 -1.23
C GLU A 406 39.41 10.66 -2.59
N GLY A 407 38.98 11.45 -3.57
CA GLY A 407 38.67 10.95 -4.92
C GLY A 407 37.50 11.66 -5.59
N GLU A 408 37.33 11.41 -6.89
CA GLU A 408 36.17 11.89 -7.64
C GLU A 408 35.09 10.79 -7.67
N ASP A 409 33.99 10.98 -6.93
CA ASP A 409 32.82 10.10 -6.96
C ASP A 409 31.78 10.64 -7.98
N PRO A 410 31.59 9.98 -9.14
CA PRO A 410 30.65 10.44 -10.16
C PRO A 410 29.18 10.12 -9.83
N LEU A 411 28.88 9.52 -8.67
CA LEU A 411 27.53 9.44 -8.08
C LEU A 411 27.22 10.60 -7.14
N LEU A 412 28.05 11.66 -7.15
CA LEU A 412 27.75 12.95 -6.54
C LEU A 412 27.31 13.95 -7.62
N PRO A 413 26.32 14.83 -7.33
CA PRO A 413 25.85 15.81 -8.29
C PRO A 413 26.89 16.90 -8.60
N VAL A 414 27.80 17.17 -7.66
CA VAL A 414 28.85 18.19 -7.75
C VAL A 414 30.16 17.65 -7.18
N ARG A 415 31.28 18.18 -7.69
CA ARG A 415 32.61 17.89 -7.11
C ARG A 415 32.75 18.52 -5.74
N LEU A 416 33.34 17.79 -4.80
CA LEU A 416 33.53 18.23 -3.41
C LEU A 416 34.96 18.65 -3.14
N ARG A 417 35.13 19.64 -2.26
CA ARG A 417 36.41 19.98 -1.66
C ARG A 417 36.73 19.00 -0.55
N SER A 418 38.01 18.63 -0.42
CA SER A 418 38.50 17.78 0.67
C SER A 418 38.22 18.40 2.04
N GLY A 419 37.63 17.63 2.96
CA GLY A 419 37.33 18.03 4.32
C GLY A 419 35.98 18.74 4.50
N ALA A 420 35.63 19.00 5.77
CA ALA A 420 34.41 19.70 6.15
C ALA A 420 34.70 21.12 6.67
N ARG A 421 33.84 22.08 6.29
CA ARG A 421 33.80 23.41 6.91
C ARG A 421 33.04 23.31 8.23
N ALA A 422 33.63 23.81 9.31
CA ALA A 422 32.99 23.90 10.63
C ALA A 422 32.76 25.37 11.03
N PHE A 423 31.63 25.61 11.69
CA PHE A 423 31.20 26.88 12.25
C PHE A 423 31.09 26.75 13.78
N GLY A 424 31.49 27.78 14.53
CA GLY A 424 31.33 27.87 15.98
C GLY A 424 32.22 26.96 16.86
N GLY A 425 33.24 26.29 16.32
CA GLY A 425 34.21 25.51 17.10
C GLY A 425 35.29 26.38 17.77
N ALA A 426 36.01 25.84 18.77
CA ALA A 426 37.05 26.56 19.53
C ALA A 426 38.17 27.19 18.65
N MET A 427 38.30 26.74 17.41
CA MET A 427 39.26 27.25 16.41
C MET A 427 38.59 27.95 15.21
N SER A 428 37.26 28.06 15.14
CA SER A 428 36.53 28.73 14.04
C SER A 428 35.82 29.99 14.53
N TRP A 429 36.08 31.13 13.88
CA TRP A 429 35.55 32.45 14.24
C TRP A 429 34.16 32.76 13.63
N SER A 430 33.53 31.81 12.94
CA SER A 430 32.28 32.01 12.21
C SER A 430 31.08 31.42 12.95
N GLU A 431 29.98 32.16 13.05
CA GLU A 431 28.71 31.69 13.61
C GLU A 431 28.03 30.65 12.69
N PRO A 432 27.26 29.69 13.25
CA PRO A 432 26.41 28.79 12.47
C PRO A 432 25.53 29.56 11.48
N GLN A 433 25.37 29.02 10.27
CA GLN A 433 24.68 29.71 9.18
C GLN A 433 23.22 29.27 9.09
N ASN A 434 22.32 30.19 8.73
CA ASN A 434 20.91 29.88 8.51
C ASN A 434 20.63 29.46 7.06
N LEU A 435 19.47 28.86 6.84
CA LEU A 435 18.99 28.48 5.52
C LEU A 435 18.48 29.73 4.76
N ALA A 436 18.90 29.89 3.50
CA ALA A 436 18.38 30.95 2.63
C ALA A 436 17.00 30.57 2.06
N PRO A 437 16.23 31.55 1.53
CA PRO A 437 15.00 31.26 0.81
C PRO A 437 15.23 30.32 -0.38
N PHE A 438 14.28 29.41 -0.62
CA PHE A 438 14.38 28.43 -1.71
C PHE A 438 14.26 29.12 -3.09
N PRO A 439 15.14 28.81 -4.07
CA PRO A 439 15.04 29.31 -5.45
C PRO A 439 13.70 28.93 -6.11
N GLN A 440 13.27 29.69 -7.14
CA GLN A 440 12.01 29.40 -7.87
C GLN A 440 12.01 28.05 -8.59
N GLU A 441 13.18 27.67 -9.13
CA GLU A 441 13.37 26.39 -9.83
C GLU A 441 13.54 25.20 -8.86
N SER A 442 13.66 25.47 -7.56
CA SER A 442 13.82 24.42 -6.55
C SER A 442 12.50 23.68 -6.32
N PRO A 443 12.53 22.35 -6.14
CA PRO A 443 11.35 21.62 -5.72
C PRO A 443 10.85 22.05 -4.34
N PHE A 444 11.66 22.76 -3.55
CA PHE A 444 11.31 23.28 -2.23
C PHE A 444 10.64 24.67 -2.28
N TYR A 445 10.48 25.25 -3.47
CA TYR A 445 9.83 26.54 -3.65
C TYR A 445 8.40 26.55 -3.07
N GLY A 446 8.02 27.66 -2.43
CA GLY A 446 6.72 27.82 -1.78
C GLY A 446 6.62 27.24 -0.36
N LEU A 447 7.67 26.59 0.16
CA LEU A 447 7.77 26.37 1.61
C LEU A 447 7.94 27.72 2.35
N PRO A 448 7.40 27.86 3.57
CA PRO A 448 7.61 29.06 4.38
C PRO A 448 9.11 29.34 4.58
N VAL A 449 9.47 30.59 4.87
CA VAL A 449 10.87 30.93 5.10
C VAL A 449 11.36 30.21 6.37
N PRO A 450 12.48 29.47 6.32
CA PRO A 450 12.96 28.68 7.45
C PRO A 450 13.54 29.56 8.57
N ASP A 451 12.77 29.74 9.65
CA ASP A 451 13.24 30.40 10.85
C ASP A 451 13.90 29.38 11.81
N GLY A 452 15.12 29.66 12.25
CA GLY A 452 15.79 28.91 13.33
C GLY A 452 16.51 27.62 12.91
N ILE A 453 16.65 27.35 11.61
CA ILE A 453 17.53 26.27 11.11
C ILE A 453 18.96 26.77 11.05
N THR A 454 19.87 26.10 11.75
CA THR A 454 21.30 26.41 11.76
C THR A 454 22.13 25.21 11.32
N VAL A 455 23.13 25.50 10.49
CA VAL A 455 24.14 24.54 10.02
C VAL A 455 25.47 24.86 10.67
N SER A 456 26.01 23.92 11.43
CA SER A 456 27.28 24.04 12.15
C SER A 456 28.44 23.38 11.42
N ARG A 457 28.18 22.42 10.52
CA ARG A 457 29.20 21.81 9.66
C ARG A 457 28.63 21.45 8.28
N GLN A 458 29.45 21.54 7.25
CA GLN A 458 29.07 21.09 5.90
C GLN A 458 30.28 20.69 5.04
N VAL A 459 30.06 19.82 4.05
CA VAL A 459 31.01 19.61 2.94
C VAL A 459 30.79 20.67 1.87
N LEU A 460 31.86 21.19 1.27
CA LEU A 460 31.77 22.28 0.29
C LEU A 460 31.87 21.75 -1.14
N ALA A 461 30.97 22.21 -2.01
CA ALA A 461 31.12 22.03 -3.45
C ALA A 461 32.32 22.85 -3.98
N GLU A 462 33.00 22.33 -4.99
CA GLU A 462 33.95 23.10 -5.78
C GLU A 462 33.21 24.18 -6.59
N PRO A 463 33.65 25.45 -6.56
CA PRO A 463 33.01 26.50 -7.35
C PRO A 463 33.10 26.21 -8.85
N ALA A 464 31.94 26.05 -9.48
CA ALA A 464 31.80 25.87 -10.92
C ALA A 464 30.76 26.87 -11.48
N PRO A 465 30.85 27.29 -12.76
CA PRO A 465 29.92 28.26 -13.36
C PRO A 465 28.45 27.82 -13.35
N ASP A 466 28.21 26.51 -13.40
CA ASP A 466 26.91 25.84 -13.42
C ASP A 466 26.42 25.42 -12.03
N LEU A 467 27.20 25.63 -10.96
CA LEU A 467 26.84 25.22 -9.60
C LEU A 467 25.50 25.80 -9.13
N ALA A 468 25.16 27.01 -9.57
CA ALA A 468 23.89 27.65 -9.23
C ALA A 468 22.68 26.91 -9.82
N ASP A 469 22.82 26.36 -11.02
CA ASP A 469 21.76 25.63 -11.72
C ASP A 469 21.48 24.28 -11.04
N HIS A 470 22.51 23.70 -10.40
CA HIS A 470 22.45 22.45 -9.64
C HIS A 470 22.04 22.64 -8.17
N THR A 471 21.75 23.87 -7.70
CA THR A 471 21.50 24.15 -6.28
C THR A 471 20.00 24.27 -5.96
N TRP A 472 19.46 23.30 -5.22
CA TRP A 472 18.07 23.33 -4.74
C TRP A 472 17.88 24.10 -3.44
N ALA A 473 18.89 24.16 -2.58
CA ALA A 473 18.86 24.96 -1.35
C ALA A 473 20.25 25.49 -1.04
N SER A 474 20.33 26.70 -0.47
CA SER A 474 21.58 27.35 -0.08
C SER A 474 21.48 27.95 1.32
N LEU A 475 22.63 28.28 1.92
CA LEU A 475 22.73 29.02 3.16
C LEU A 475 22.75 30.53 2.89
N GLU A 476 22.55 31.35 3.93
CA GLU A 476 22.56 32.82 3.82
C GLU A 476 23.86 33.39 3.22
N ASP A 477 24.98 32.68 3.36
CA ASP A 477 26.27 33.05 2.76
C ASP A 477 26.41 32.63 1.28
N GLY A 478 25.36 32.05 0.69
CA GLY A 478 25.30 31.60 -0.70
C GLY A 478 25.95 30.23 -0.95
N THR A 479 26.46 29.54 0.07
CA THR A 479 26.97 28.18 -0.11
C THR A 479 25.83 27.17 -0.28
N PRO A 480 25.96 26.19 -1.18
CA PRO A 480 24.90 25.22 -1.43
C PRO A 480 24.74 24.26 -0.24
N LEU A 481 23.49 23.99 0.15
CA LEU A 481 23.13 22.99 1.16
C LEU A 481 22.55 21.73 0.52
N VAL A 482 21.78 21.86 -0.55
CA VAL A 482 21.25 20.73 -1.32
C VAL A 482 21.57 20.95 -2.79
N THR A 483 22.29 20.00 -3.39
CA THR A 483 22.64 19.99 -4.80
C THR A 483 22.04 18.79 -5.52
N GLU A 484 21.88 18.92 -6.83
CA GLU A 484 21.25 17.93 -7.68
C GLU A 484 21.91 17.85 -9.06
N ASN A 485 21.87 16.68 -9.69
CA ASN A 485 22.23 16.49 -11.09
C ASN A 485 21.44 15.29 -11.68
N MET A 486 21.15 15.33 -12.97
CA MET A 486 20.52 14.20 -13.68
C MET A 486 21.55 13.21 -14.19
N LEU A 487 21.21 11.92 -14.13
CA LEU A 487 22.02 10.84 -14.68
C LEU A 487 21.10 9.82 -15.37
N GLY A 488 21.15 9.79 -16.70
CA GLY A 488 20.18 9.03 -17.52
C GLY A 488 18.76 9.56 -17.28
N ASP A 489 17.82 8.66 -16.99
CA ASP A 489 16.43 9.01 -16.65
C ASP A 489 16.24 9.31 -15.15
N GLY A 490 17.27 9.07 -14.33
CA GLY A 490 17.24 9.26 -12.88
C GLY A 490 17.98 10.49 -12.39
N ARG A 491 18.17 10.54 -11.07
CA ARG A 491 18.61 11.75 -10.36
C ARG A 491 19.56 11.47 -9.21
N LEU A 492 20.56 12.33 -9.06
CA LEU A 492 21.50 12.37 -7.95
C LEU A 492 21.21 13.61 -7.09
N VAL A 493 21.01 13.44 -5.79
CA VAL A 493 20.76 14.54 -4.84
C VAL A 493 21.76 14.41 -3.68
N LEU A 494 22.41 15.50 -3.31
CA LEU A 494 23.32 15.55 -2.16
C LEU A 494 22.86 16.61 -1.16
N PHE A 495 22.68 16.19 0.10
CA PHE A 495 22.66 17.09 1.25
C PHE A 495 24.08 17.28 1.76
N HIS A 496 24.54 18.53 1.77
CA HIS A 496 25.89 18.91 2.21
C HIS A 496 26.08 18.86 3.75
N THR A 497 25.08 18.36 4.48
CA THR A 497 25.07 18.17 5.94
C THR A 497 24.60 16.74 6.29
N SER A 498 24.78 16.33 7.55
CA SER A 498 24.32 15.02 8.03
C SER A 498 22.81 14.93 8.18
N ALA A 499 22.30 13.70 8.07
CA ALA A 499 20.91 13.35 8.38
C ALA A 499 20.65 13.20 9.90
N ASP A 500 21.63 13.54 10.74
CA ASP A 500 21.53 13.59 12.19
C ASP A 500 21.80 15.00 12.73
N PRO A 501 21.50 15.28 14.01
CA PRO A 501 21.69 16.62 14.59
C PRO A 501 23.16 17.06 14.78
N ASN A 502 24.17 16.25 14.44
CA ASN A 502 25.57 16.56 14.77
C ASN A 502 26.11 17.74 13.95
N TRP A 503 25.68 17.89 12.69
CA TRP A 503 26.16 18.94 11.78
C TRP A 503 25.15 20.06 11.54
N SER A 504 23.87 19.83 11.86
CA SER A 504 22.82 20.83 11.72
C SER A 504 21.59 20.47 12.55
N ASN A 505 20.75 21.44 12.90
CA ASN A 505 19.44 21.14 13.50
C ASN A 505 18.34 20.89 12.45
N LEU A 506 18.68 20.74 11.16
CA LEU A 506 17.74 20.46 10.08
C LEU A 506 16.95 19.16 10.33
N PRO A 507 17.56 18.01 10.72
CA PRO A 507 16.85 16.73 10.86
C PRO A 507 15.76 16.70 11.95
N ILE A 508 15.78 17.65 12.88
CA ILE A 508 14.74 17.80 13.92
C ILE A 508 13.65 18.83 13.54
N SER A 509 13.72 19.41 12.34
CA SER A 509 12.77 20.41 11.86
C SER A 509 11.69 19.82 10.96
N GLY A 510 10.54 20.51 10.86
CA GLY A 510 9.50 20.16 9.88
C GLY A 510 9.94 20.35 8.43
N TYR A 511 10.95 21.19 8.17
CA TYR A 511 11.51 21.41 6.83
C TYR A 511 12.17 20.16 6.28
N PHE A 512 12.87 19.41 7.13
CA PHE A 512 13.48 18.14 6.72
C PHE A 512 12.44 17.14 6.21
N VAL A 513 11.30 17.04 6.91
CA VAL A 513 10.18 16.18 6.51
C VAL A 513 9.62 16.61 5.16
N GLU A 514 9.34 17.90 4.97
CA GLU A 514 8.78 18.42 3.72
C GLU A 514 9.78 18.30 2.55
N MET A 515 11.06 18.57 2.77
CA MET A 515 12.10 18.42 1.75
C MET A 515 12.19 16.96 1.27
N LEU A 516 12.30 16.01 2.20
CA LEU A 516 12.36 14.58 1.87
C LEU A 516 11.08 14.10 1.16
N ARG A 517 9.91 14.51 1.65
CA ARG A 517 8.62 14.20 1.01
C ARG A 517 8.57 14.68 -0.44
N ARG A 518 9.02 15.91 -0.71
CA ARG A 518 9.04 16.46 -2.07
C ARG A 518 10.01 15.69 -2.98
N ILE A 519 11.21 15.34 -2.50
CA ILE A 519 12.16 14.52 -3.26
C ILE A 519 11.55 13.16 -3.63
N VAL A 520 10.92 12.47 -2.67
CA VAL A 520 10.25 11.18 -2.93
C VAL A 520 9.13 11.33 -3.95
N ASN A 521 8.35 12.42 -3.90
CA ASN A 521 7.31 12.69 -4.89
C ASN A 521 7.87 13.00 -6.28
N LEU A 522 9.04 13.65 -6.37
CA LEU A 522 9.72 13.95 -7.64
C LEU A 522 10.22 12.72 -8.38
N SER A 523 10.57 11.64 -7.67
CA SER A 523 10.92 10.36 -8.29
C SER A 523 9.81 9.78 -9.19
N ARG A 524 8.57 10.33 -9.10
CA ARG A 524 7.44 10.00 -9.99
C ARG A 524 7.48 10.68 -11.36
N ALA A 525 8.10 11.87 -11.44
CA ALA A 525 7.86 12.80 -12.53
C ALA A 525 8.74 12.56 -13.77
N SER A 526 9.84 11.81 -13.65
CA SER A 526 10.74 11.54 -14.80
C SER A 526 10.10 10.69 -15.90
N ALA A 527 9.06 9.90 -15.62
CA ALA A 527 8.40 9.09 -16.66
C ALA A 527 7.37 9.87 -17.51
N ALA A 528 7.00 11.11 -17.13
CA ALA A 528 5.93 11.88 -17.80
C ALA A 528 6.32 13.35 -18.10
N ALA A 529 7.62 13.66 -18.11
CA ALA A 529 8.16 14.99 -18.34
C ALA A 529 8.47 15.24 -19.83
N ASP A 530 7.43 15.25 -20.67
CA ASP A 530 7.43 15.96 -21.94
C ASP A 530 6.27 16.99 -21.88
N GLY A 531 6.57 18.18 -21.36
CA GLY A 531 5.58 19.25 -21.22
C GLY A 531 6.14 20.50 -20.53
N GLU A 532 6.57 21.47 -21.35
CA GLU A 532 7.12 22.76 -20.94
C GLU A 532 6.19 23.60 -20.05
N ASN A 533 6.80 24.36 -19.13
CA ASN A 533 6.35 25.61 -18.52
C ASN A 533 5.05 25.64 -17.71
N GLY A 534 5.20 25.64 -16.37
CA GLY A 534 4.79 26.70 -15.43
C GLY A 534 3.36 27.29 -15.46
N SER A 535 2.44 26.74 -16.23
CA SER A 535 1.05 27.17 -16.33
C SER A 535 0.14 26.03 -15.89
N SER A 536 -0.98 26.35 -15.22
CA SER A 536 -1.94 25.37 -14.66
C SER A 536 -2.16 24.21 -15.65
N ARG A 537 -1.68 23.02 -15.27
CA ARG A 537 -1.67 21.84 -16.15
C ARG A 537 -3.12 21.41 -16.37
N LEU A 538 -3.58 21.48 -17.62
CA LEU A 538 -4.90 20.98 -18.00
C LEU A 538 -4.82 19.48 -18.22
N LEU A 539 -5.49 18.70 -17.37
CA LEU A 539 -5.55 17.25 -17.44
C LEU A 539 -6.77 16.83 -18.28
N PRO A 540 -6.59 16.16 -19.43
CA PRO A 540 -7.72 15.70 -20.23
C PRO A 540 -8.49 14.59 -19.51
N PRO A 541 -9.81 14.42 -19.72
CA PRO A 541 -10.55 13.29 -19.17
C PRO A 541 -10.01 11.98 -19.74
N TYR A 542 -9.71 11.01 -18.88
CA TYR A 542 -9.16 9.71 -19.26
C TYR A 542 -10.21 8.60 -19.12
N ARG A 543 -10.88 8.50 -17.96
CA ARG A 543 -11.98 7.55 -17.73
C ARG A 543 -13.03 8.16 -16.82
N LEU A 544 -14.30 8.09 -17.19
CA LEU A 544 -15.39 8.65 -16.40
C LEU A 544 -16.13 7.57 -15.62
N LEU A 545 -16.62 7.92 -14.43
CA LEU A 545 -17.47 7.06 -13.63
C LEU A 545 -18.90 7.10 -14.20
N ALA A 546 -19.43 5.94 -14.57
CA ALA A 546 -20.82 5.78 -14.96
C ALA A 546 -21.73 5.70 -13.72
N ALA A 547 -23.03 5.96 -13.90
CA ALA A 547 -23.97 6.02 -12.78
C ALA A 547 -24.10 4.71 -11.99
N ASN A 548 -23.80 3.57 -12.62
CA ASN A 548 -23.77 2.25 -11.98
C ASN A 548 -22.49 1.99 -11.15
N GLY A 549 -21.56 2.95 -11.08
CA GLY A 549 -20.29 2.85 -10.36
C GLY A 549 -19.14 2.23 -11.16
N THR A 550 -19.27 1.99 -12.47
CA THR A 550 -18.20 1.45 -13.33
C THR A 550 -17.41 2.55 -14.05
N LEU A 551 -16.12 2.31 -14.31
CA LEU A 551 -15.29 3.23 -15.11
C LEU A 551 -15.49 2.96 -16.61
N SER A 552 -15.82 4.00 -17.35
CA SER A 552 -15.99 4.00 -18.82
C SER A 552 -14.85 4.77 -19.50
N ALA A 553 -14.51 4.35 -20.71
CA ALA A 553 -13.59 5.09 -21.60
C ALA A 553 -14.31 6.18 -22.42
N ASP A 554 -15.64 6.27 -22.31
CA ASP A 554 -16.39 7.37 -22.92
C ASP A 554 -16.17 8.66 -22.12
N VAL A 555 -15.60 9.67 -22.79
CA VAL A 555 -15.20 10.96 -22.21
C VAL A 555 -15.92 12.14 -22.87
N SER A 556 -16.91 11.90 -23.75
CA SER A 556 -17.59 12.96 -24.50
C SER A 556 -18.34 13.97 -23.63
N GLY A 557 -18.55 13.65 -22.35
CA GLY A 557 -19.23 14.47 -21.36
C GLY A 557 -18.33 15.23 -20.39
N ALA A 558 -17.01 15.35 -20.60
CA ALA A 558 -16.13 16.03 -19.63
C ALA A 558 -15.21 17.07 -20.27
N ASN A 559 -15.02 18.19 -19.57
CA ASN A 559 -13.99 19.17 -19.91
C ASN A 559 -12.65 18.81 -19.25
N PRO A 560 -11.51 19.25 -19.81
CA PRO A 560 -10.22 19.13 -19.13
C PRO A 560 -10.24 19.77 -17.74
N LEU A 561 -9.59 19.12 -16.78
CA LEU A 561 -9.47 19.58 -15.40
C LEU A 561 -8.26 20.51 -15.27
N SER A 562 -8.42 21.70 -14.70
CA SER A 562 -7.27 22.55 -14.34
C SER A 562 -6.73 22.14 -12.97
N ASP A 563 -5.46 21.76 -12.90
CA ASP A 563 -4.81 21.46 -11.62
C ASP A 563 -4.57 22.75 -10.82
N ALA A 564 -5.27 22.87 -9.69
CA ALA A 564 -5.25 24.03 -8.79
C ALA A 564 -4.69 23.69 -7.40
N GLY A 565 -4.09 22.51 -7.20
CA GLY A 565 -3.38 22.16 -5.96
C GLY A 565 -4.25 21.71 -4.77
N GLY A 566 -5.43 21.13 -5.03
CA GLY A 566 -6.31 20.51 -4.02
C GLY A 566 -7.06 19.31 -4.57
N GLN A 567 -7.70 18.50 -3.71
CA GLN A 567 -8.51 17.36 -4.18
C GLN A 567 -9.75 17.86 -4.94
N PRO A 568 -9.87 17.57 -6.25
CA PRO A 568 -10.99 18.07 -7.04
C PRO A 568 -12.27 17.29 -6.72
N ILE A 569 -13.37 18.04 -6.52
CA ILE A 569 -14.72 17.49 -6.33
C ILE A 569 -15.46 17.53 -7.68
N ALA A 570 -16.27 16.50 -7.94
CA ALA A 570 -17.06 16.44 -9.17
C ALA A 570 -17.98 17.65 -9.33
N THR A 571 -17.97 18.23 -10.52
CA THR A 571 -18.87 19.30 -10.95
C THR A 571 -19.62 18.87 -12.21
N ARG A 572 -20.58 19.70 -12.64
CA ARG A 572 -21.25 19.48 -13.93
C ARG A 572 -20.27 19.52 -15.10
N GLU A 573 -19.16 20.26 -15.02
CA GLU A 573 -18.16 20.39 -16.11
C GLU A 573 -17.08 19.30 -16.04
N ASN A 574 -16.71 18.91 -14.81
CA ASN A 574 -15.78 17.84 -14.51
C ASN A 574 -16.52 16.72 -13.74
N PRO A 575 -17.27 15.83 -14.43
CA PRO A 575 -17.94 14.69 -13.80
C PRO A 575 -16.93 13.76 -13.10
N PRO A 576 -17.37 12.91 -12.16
CA PRO A 576 -16.46 12.02 -11.44
C PRO A 576 -15.73 11.07 -12.39
N GLY A 577 -14.43 10.88 -12.18
CA GLY A 577 -13.56 10.16 -13.12
C GLY A 577 -12.08 10.35 -12.85
N LEU A 578 -11.25 9.76 -13.71
CA LEU A 578 -9.80 9.91 -13.76
C LEU A 578 -9.43 10.87 -14.90
N TYR A 579 -8.61 11.87 -14.60
CA TYR A 579 -8.17 12.92 -15.53
C TYR A 579 -6.66 12.92 -15.65
N GLY A 580 -6.13 12.86 -16.87
CA GLY A 580 -4.70 12.75 -17.16
C GLY A 580 -4.41 11.75 -18.27
N SER A 581 -3.42 10.89 -18.05
CA SER A 581 -2.97 9.85 -18.96
C SER A 581 -2.86 8.50 -18.25
N ALA A 582 -2.51 7.44 -18.97
CA ALA A 582 -2.28 6.12 -18.36
C ALA A 582 -1.08 6.11 -17.39
N ASP A 583 -0.13 7.02 -17.59
CA ASP A 583 1.12 7.12 -16.81
C ASP A 583 1.03 8.13 -15.65
N GLY A 584 -0.11 8.84 -15.53
CA GLY A 584 -0.31 9.89 -14.54
C GLY A 584 -1.71 10.47 -14.59
N PHE A 585 -2.53 10.24 -13.56
CA PHE A 585 -3.89 10.78 -13.47
C PHE A 585 -4.30 11.25 -12.06
N THR A 586 -5.26 12.17 -12.04
CA THR A 586 -5.92 12.71 -10.86
C THR A 586 -7.36 12.22 -10.80
N ALA A 587 -7.79 11.77 -9.63
CA ALA A 587 -9.15 11.29 -9.39
C ALA A 587 -10.07 12.44 -8.95
N VAL A 588 -11.20 12.58 -9.63
CA VAL A 588 -12.31 13.46 -9.26
C VAL A 588 -13.43 12.59 -8.71
N ASN A 589 -13.75 12.77 -7.43
CA ASN A 589 -14.74 11.96 -6.73
C ASN A 589 -16.09 12.67 -6.63
N LEU A 590 -17.18 11.88 -6.55
CA LEU A 590 -18.53 12.44 -6.41
C LEU A 590 -18.71 13.10 -5.03
N PHE A 591 -18.10 12.52 -3.98
CA PHE A 591 -18.14 13.02 -2.62
C PHE A 591 -16.72 13.24 -2.07
N GLY A 592 -16.57 14.31 -1.29
CA GLY A 592 -15.37 14.60 -0.51
C GLY A 592 -15.51 14.17 0.96
N PRO A 593 -14.42 14.27 1.74
CA PRO A 593 -14.37 13.79 3.13
C PRO A 593 -15.36 14.49 4.07
N GLU A 594 -15.72 15.74 3.79
CA GLU A 594 -16.63 16.56 4.61
C GLU A 594 -18.09 16.49 4.14
N ASP A 595 -18.39 15.79 3.03
CA ASP A 595 -19.76 15.65 2.54
C ASP A 595 -20.58 14.74 3.47
N THR A 596 -21.82 15.12 3.75
CA THR A 596 -22.76 14.33 4.56
C THR A 596 -24.05 14.08 3.80
N LEU A 597 -24.68 12.93 4.07
CA LEU A 597 -25.97 12.57 3.48
C LEU A 597 -27.11 12.83 4.47
N ALA A 598 -28.23 13.34 3.95
CA ALA A 598 -29.46 13.55 4.70
C ALA A 598 -30.68 13.11 3.88
N PRO A 599 -31.76 12.63 4.53
CA PRO A 599 -32.99 12.28 3.82
C PRO A 599 -33.71 13.54 3.32
N LEU A 600 -34.35 13.44 2.17
CA LEU A 600 -35.12 14.51 1.56
C LEU A 600 -36.40 14.81 2.35
N ASP A 601 -36.55 16.06 2.80
CA ASP A 601 -37.76 16.57 3.43
C ASP A 601 -38.76 17.07 2.38
N VAL A 602 -39.84 16.32 2.18
CA VAL A 602 -40.88 16.66 1.21
C VAL A 602 -42.03 17.44 1.83
N ALA A 603 -41.99 17.76 3.12
CA ALA A 603 -43.03 18.52 3.80
C ALA A 603 -43.19 19.96 3.24
N ALA A 604 -42.13 20.47 2.59
CA ALA A 604 -42.13 21.75 1.91
C ALA A 604 -42.96 21.77 0.60
N LEU A 605 -43.30 20.61 0.03
CA LEU A 605 -44.22 20.52 -1.12
C LEU A 605 -45.67 20.55 -0.63
N GLU A 606 -46.36 21.67 -0.87
CA GLU A 606 -47.71 21.90 -0.37
C GLU A 606 -48.71 20.92 -1.00
N ARG A 607 -49.64 20.39 -0.19
CA ARG A 607 -50.71 19.45 -0.62
C ARG A 607 -50.19 18.20 -1.36
N SER A 608 -48.92 17.85 -1.16
CA SER A 608 -48.32 16.69 -1.80
C SER A 608 -48.83 15.37 -1.23
N ARG A 609 -48.99 14.37 -2.11
CA ARG A 609 -49.25 12.99 -1.72
C ARG A 609 -48.05 12.12 -2.04
N LEU A 610 -47.59 11.35 -1.04
CA LEU A 610 -46.50 10.40 -1.19
C LEU A 610 -47.03 9.05 -1.69
N GLN A 611 -46.43 8.54 -2.76
CA GLN A 611 -46.73 7.22 -3.31
C GLN A 611 -45.42 6.41 -3.49
N PRO A 612 -45.37 5.15 -3.01
CA PRO A 612 -44.18 4.32 -3.21
C PRO A 612 -44.06 3.88 -4.68
N ILE A 613 -42.85 3.94 -5.23
CA ILE A 613 -42.51 3.32 -6.52
C ILE A 613 -42.47 1.80 -6.33
N GLY A 614 -43.21 1.07 -7.16
CA GLY A 614 -43.10 -0.40 -7.27
C GLY A 614 -43.97 -1.24 -6.35
N GLU A 615 -44.81 -0.68 -5.48
CA GLU A 615 -45.46 -1.48 -4.43
C GLU A 615 -46.80 -2.16 -4.80
N THR A 616 -47.28 -2.05 -6.03
CA THR A 616 -48.44 -2.85 -6.45
C THR A 616 -48.29 -3.36 -7.87
N ARG A 617 -47.35 -4.27 -8.15
CA ARG A 617 -47.48 -5.08 -9.37
C ARG A 617 -48.83 -5.82 -9.30
N ALA A 618 -49.76 -5.40 -10.14
CA ALA A 618 -51.04 -6.06 -10.33
C ALA A 618 -50.81 -7.56 -10.58
N PHE A 619 -51.05 -8.39 -9.57
CA PHE A 619 -50.75 -9.81 -9.64
C PHE A 619 -51.93 -10.54 -10.27
N SER A 620 -51.80 -10.88 -11.56
CA SER A 620 -52.78 -11.72 -12.24
C SER A 620 -52.64 -13.18 -11.77
N LEU A 621 -53.73 -13.75 -11.25
CA LEU A 621 -53.80 -15.17 -10.88
C LEU A 621 -53.99 -16.10 -12.10
N LYS A 622 -54.16 -15.53 -13.31
CA LYS A 622 -54.40 -16.29 -14.54
C LYS A 622 -53.35 -17.37 -14.84
N PRO A 623 -52.02 -17.13 -14.72
CA PRO A 623 -51.02 -18.16 -15.01
C PRO A 623 -51.07 -19.34 -14.04
N LEU A 624 -51.27 -19.08 -12.74
CA LEU A 624 -51.42 -20.12 -11.71
C LEU A 624 -52.68 -20.97 -11.94
N LEU A 625 -53.80 -20.33 -12.30
CA LEU A 625 -55.04 -21.03 -12.63
C LEU A 625 -54.91 -21.89 -13.90
N LEU A 626 -54.18 -21.42 -14.92
CA LEU A 626 -53.88 -22.20 -16.13
C LEU A 626 -52.90 -23.36 -15.84
N ALA A 627 -51.89 -23.16 -15.00
CA ALA A 627 -50.96 -24.20 -14.59
C ALA A 627 -51.67 -25.31 -13.80
N ALA A 628 -52.56 -24.94 -12.87
CA ALA A 628 -53.41 -25.89 -12.15
C ALA A 628 -54.34 -26.66 -13.10
N ALA A 629 -54.96 -25.97 -14.07
CA ALA A 629 -55.78 -26.62 -15.10
C ALA A 629 -54.97 -27.60 -15.97
N MET A 630 -53.72 -27.24 -16.33
CA MET A 630 -52.81 -28.10 -17.10
C MET A 630 -52.38 -29.35 -16.32
N LEU A 631 -52.05 -29.21 -15.03
CA LEU A 631 -51.73 -30.35 -14.16
C LEU A 631 -52.91 -31.30 -14.01
N LEU A 632 -54.12 -30.77 -13.88
CA LEU A 632 -55.35 -31.59 -13.86
C LEU A 632 -55.58 -32.30 -15.20
N LEU A 633 -55.29 -31.64 -16.33
CA LEU A 633 -55.41 -32.24 -17.66
C LEU A 633 -54.42 -33.39 -17.85
N ILE A 634 -53.16 -33.19 -17.48
CA ILE A 634 -52.12 -34.22 -17.54
C ILE A 634 -52.49 -35.40 -16.62
N SER A 635 -53.00 -35.09 -15.42
CA SER A 635 -53.48 -36.11 -14.49
C SER A 635 -54.66 -36.91 -15.06
N ASP A 636 -55.67 -36.26 -15.68
CA ASP A 636 -56.77 -36.93 -16.39
C ASP A 636 -56.22 -37.86 -17.49
N GLY A 637 -55.22 -37.38 -18.26
CA GLY A 637 -54.55 -38.14 -19.30
C GLY A 637 -53.83 -39.38 -18.78
N VAL A 638 -52.99 -39.25 -17.75
CA VAL A 638 -52.26 -40.38 -17.13
C VAL A 638 -53.22 -41.39 -16.51
N ILE A 639 -54.26 -40.92 -15.82
CA ILE A 639 -55.30 -41.76 -15.24
C ILE A 639 -56.05 -42.53 -16.32
N MET A 640 -56.45 -41.86 -17.42
CA MET A 640 -57.11 -42.52 -18.56
C MET A 640 -56.19 -43.52 -19.26
N LEU A 641 -54.89 -43.23 -19.39
CA LEU A 641 -53.89 -44.14 -19.94
C LEU A 641 -53.74 -45.41 -19.06
N ALA A 642 -53.70 -45.23 -17.74
CA ALA A 642 -53.63 -46.30 -16.77
C ALA A 642 -54.89 -47.15 -16.75
N MET A 643 -56.08 -46.54 -16.74
CA MET A 643 -57.36 -47.24 -16.82
C MET A 643 -57.51 -47.99 -18.14
N ASN A 644 -57.00 -47.45 -19.25
CA ASN A 644 -56.97 -48.10 -20.58
C ASN A 644 -55.90 -49.19 -20.74
N GLY A 645 -55.15 -49.51 -19.68
CA GLY A 645 -54.23 -50.63 -19.67
C GLY A 645 -52.92 -50.39 -20.42
N ALA A 646 -52.55 -49.15 -20.71
CA ALA A 646 -51.29 -48.82 -21.40
C ALA A 646 -50.05 -49.29 -20.62
N PHE A 647 -50.15 -49.39 -19.29
CA PHE A 647 -49.08 -49.92 -18.43
C PHE A 647 -49.16 -51.45 -18.20
N SER A 648 -50.14 -52.15 -18.77
CA SER A 648 -50.29 -53.61 -18.58
C SER A 648 -49.18 -54.44 -19.23
N ASN A 649 -48.47 -53.87 -20.22
CA ASN A 649 -47.30 -54.48 -20.86
C ASN A 649 -45.95 -54.07 -20.22
N LEU A 650 -45.92 -53.22 -19.19
CA LEU A 650 -44.70 -52.84 -18.46
C LEU A 650 -44.39 -53.80 -17.29
N LYS A 651 -44.46 -55.11 -17.54
CA LYS A 651 -44.05 -56.14 -16.57
C LYS A 651 -42.55 -56.43 -16.53
N SER A 652 -41.71 -55.65 -17.20
CA SER A 652 -40.25 -55.75 -17.07
C SER A 652 -39.57 -54.40 -17.23
N ARG A 653 -39.20 -53.80 -16.10
CA ARG A 653 -38.07 -52.87 -15.83
C ARG A 653 -38.46 -51.89 -14.72
N ARG A 654 -38.41 -52.39 -13.49
CA ARG A 654 -38.24 -51.58 -12.28
C ARG A 654 -36.74 -51.37 -12.06
N ALA A 655 -36.18 -50.29 -12.59
CA ALA A 655 -34.94 -49.66 -12.11
C ALA A 655 -34.51 -48.56 -13.10
N ALA A 656 -34.91 -47.31 -12.85
CA ALA A 656 -34.20 -46.12 -13.31
C ALA A 656 -34.92 -44.90 -12.70
N LEU A 657 -34.66 -44.62 -11.42
CA LEU A 657 -35.14 -43.39 -10.76
C LEU A 657 -34.17 -42.80 -9.70
N PRO A 658 -32.89 -43.22 -9.58
CA PRO A 658 -31.92 -42.35 -8.91
C PRO A 658 -30.60 -42.23 -9.71
N LEU A 659 -30.59 -41.40 -10.76
CA LEU A 659 -29.34 -40.97 -11.44
C LEU A 659 -29.19 -39.44 -11.54
N ILE A 660 -30.02 -38.68 -10.81
CA ILE A 660 -29.96 -37.20 -10.80
C ILE A 660 -29.38 -36.67 -9.47
N LEU A 661 -29.26 -37.52 -8.42
CA LEU A 661 -28.78 -37.10 -7.10
C LEU A 661 -27.28 -37.36 -6.85
N VAL A 662 -26.60 -38.11 -7.72
CA VAL A 662 -25.18 -38.52 -7.53
C VAL A 662 -24.19 -37.62 -8.28
N ALA A 663 -24.67 -36.78 -9.20
CA ALA A 663 -23.82 -35.82 -9.94
C ALA A 663 -23.50 -34.53 -9.16
N ALA A 664 -24.03 -34.36 -7.95
CA ALA A 664 -23.89 -33.13 -7.14
C ALA A 664 -22.89 -33.25 -5.98
N LEU A 665 -22.20 -34.38 -5.80
CA LEU A 665 -21.39 -34.64 -4.58
C LEU A 665 -19.91 -34.98 -4.82
N ALA A 666 -19.36 -34.68 -6.01
CA ALA A 666 -17.99 -35.03 -6.41
C ALA A 666 -17.09 -33.81 -6.70
N ALA A 667 -17.36 -32.66 -6.06
CA ALA A 667 -16.64 -31.40 -6.30
C ALA A 667 -16.00 -30.81 -5.03
N ALA A 668 -15.52 -31.63 -4.09
CA ALA A 668 -14.88 -31.12 -2.87
C ALA A 668 -13.80 -32.08 -2.31
N LEU A 669 -12.56 -31.96 -2.77
CA LEU A 669 -11.35 -32.38 -2.06
C LEU A 669 -10.15 -31.48 -2.45
N PRO A 670 -9.40 -30.90 -1.48
CA PRO A 670 -8.18 -30.15 -1.75
C PRO A 670 -6.90 -30.99 -1.52
N PHE A 671 -5.83 -30.63 -2.25
CA PHE A 671 -4.47 -31.16 -2.15
C PHE A 671 -3.59 -30.27 -1.25
N THR A 672 -2.64 -30.88 -0.52
CA THR A 672 -1.61 -30.20 0.29
C THR A 672 -0.22 -30.31 -0.38
N PRO A 673 0.64 -29.28 -0.32
CA PRO A 673 2.06 -29.39 -0.69
C PRO A 673 2.97 -29.51 0.55
N GLY A 674 4.07 -30.26 0.41
CA GLY A 674 5.11 -30.44 1.42
C GLY A 674 6.23 -29.38 1.34
N PRO A 675 7.08 -29.25 2.40
CA PRO A 675 8.12 -28.24 2.47
C PRO A 675 9.42 -28.70 1.78
N ALA A 676 10.04 -27.78 1.04
CA ALA A 676 11.40 -27.90 0.53
C ALA A 676 12.35 -27.16 1.48
N GLY A 677 13.44 -27.81 1.87
CA GLY A 677 14.51 -27.23 2.68
C GLY A 677 15.50 -26.45 1.81
N ASN A 678 16.00 -25.35 2.36
CA ASN A 678 17.17 -24.65 1.86
C ASN A 678 18.30 -24.82 2.88
N ALA A 679 19.33 -25.56 2.47
CA ALA A 679 20.58 -25.69 3.17
C ALA A 679 21.57 -24.67 2.58
N HIS A 680 22.01 -23.71 3.39
CA HIS A 680 23.32 -23.08 3.25
C HIS A 680 24.13 -23.55 4.44
N ALA A 681 25.31 -24.09 4.18
CA ALA A 681 26.19 -24.65 5.18
C ALA A 681 26.56 -23.57 6.21
N ARG A 682 26.24 -23.82 7.48
CA ARG A 682 26.83 -23.13 8.62
C ARG A 682 27.71 -24.13 9.34
N MET A 683 28.79 -23.63 9.94
CA MET A 683 29.61 -24.34 10.93
C MET A 683 28.72 -25.19 11.83
N SER A 684 29.19 -26.37 12.24
CA SER A 684 28.38 -27.23 13.06
C SER A 684 27.99 -26.52 14.36
N ASP A 685 26.76 -26.74 14.86
CA ASP A 685 26.30 -26.12 16.11
C ASP A 685 27.28 -26.35 17.28
N ALA A 686 28.09 -27.41 17.23
CA ALA A 686 29.15 -27.70 18.18
C ALA A 686 30.33 -26.71 18.11
N GLU A 687 30.79 -26.36 16.90
CA GLU A 687 31.90 -25.40 16.69
C GLU A 687 31.50 -23.97 17.09
N ILE A 688 30.24 -23.58 16.82
CA ILE A 688 29.69 -22.29 17.27
C ILE A 688 29.57 -22.25 18.80
N THR A 689 29.18 -23.37 19.41
CA THR A 689 29.03 -23.46 20.86
C THR A 689 30.37 -23.30 21.58
N ASP A 690 31.44 -23.91 21.08
CA ASP A 690 32.78 -23.79 21.67
C ASP A 690 33.32 -22.35 21.56
N LEU A 691 33.13 -21.68 20.42
CA LEU A 691 33.54 -20.27 20.23
C LEU A 691 32.75 -19.26 21.08
N LEU A 692 31.58 -19.65 21.61
CA LEU A 692 30.75 -18.80 22.48
C LEU A 692 31.06 -18.96 23.98
N TYR A 693 31.71 -20.06 24.40
CA TYR A 693 31.99 -20.32 25.81
C TYR A 693 33.24 -19.61 26.33
N GLU A 694 34.25 -19.41 25.47
CA GLU A 694 35.51 -18.76 25.83
C GLU A 694 35.82 -17.62 24.86
N THR A 695 36.51 -16.58 25.33
CA THR A 695 36.92 -15.46 24.48
C THR A 695 38.20 -15.83 23.74
N HIS A 696 38.19 -15.77 22.41
CA HIS A 696 39.36 -16.06 21.58
C HIS A 696 39.95 -14.78 20.96
N LEU A 697 41.27 -14.68 20.88
CA LEU A 697 41.94 -13.67 20.07
C LEU A 697 42.21 -14.27 18.68
N ALA A 698 41.97 -13.50 17.62
CA ALA A 698 42.19 -13.98 16.26
C ALA A 698 43.36 -13.26 15.58
N TYR A 699 44.00 -13.93 14.61
CA TYR A 699 44.95 -13.32 13.68
C TYR A 699 44.64 -13.69 12.24
N VAL A 700 44.88 -12.75 11.32
CA VAL A 700 44.70 -13.01 9.89
C VAL A 700 45.84 -13.89 9.37
N VAL A 701 45.49 -14.99 8.70
CA VAL A 701 46.45 -15.89 8.03
C VAL A 701 46.95 -15.22 6.76
N THR A 702 48.26 -14.95 6.71
CA THR A 702 48.90 -14.23 5.59
C THR A 702 49.34 -15.16 4.45
N GLY A 703 49.40 -16.47 4.72
CA GLY A 703 49.98 -17.47 3.81
C GLY A 703 51.50 -17.55 3.90
N GLU A 704 52.12 -16.84 4.86
CA GLU A 704 53.55 -16.88 5.16
C GLU A 704 53.78 -17.60 6.50
N ASP A 705 54.22 -18.87 6.44
CA ASP A 705 54.37 -19.76 7.62
C ASP A 705 55.06 -19.11 8.83
N ASP A 706 56.10 -18.31 8.60
CA ASP A 706 56.85 -17.65 9.69
C ASP A 706 56.06 -16.51 10.33
N VAL A 707 55.30 -15.73 9.55
CA VAL A 707 54.47 -14.62 10.04
C VAL A 707 53.28 -15.15 10.81
N ASP A 708 52.64 -16.19 10.27
CA ASP A 708 51.46 -16.81 10.87
C ASP A 708 51.86 -17.51 12.18
N ARG A 709 52.99 -18.24 12.20
CA ARG A 709 53.52 -18.86 13.42
C ARG A 709 53.92 -17.85 14.50
N ILE A 710 54.50 -16.70 14.14
CA ILE A 710 54.82 -15.64 15.11
C ILE A 710 53.54 -15.01 15.66
N SER A 711 52.53 -14.80 14.82
CA SER A 711 51.24 -14.23 15.21
C SER A 711 50.50 -15.15 16.19
N GLU A 712 50.41 -16.45 15.86
CA GLU A 712 49.84 -17.48 16.72
C GLU A 712 50.55 -17.53 18.09
N ARG A 713 51.88 -17.66 18.08
CA ARG A 713 52.68 -17.72 19.31
C ARG A 713 52.64 -16.43 20.11
N GLY A 714 52.58 -15.29 19.43
CA GLY A 714 52.45 -13.96 20.02
C GLY A 714 51.15 -13.82 20.78
N LEU A 715 50.02 -14.09 20.12
CA LEU A 715 48.71 -14.03 20.76
C LEU A 715 48.57 -15.08 21.88
N LYS A 716 49.16 -16.27 21.72
CA LYS A 716 49.14 -17.29 22.78
C LYS A 716 49.88 -16.81 24.03
N GLY A 717 51.07 -16.23 23.85
CA GLY A 717 51.85 -15.65 24.94
C GLY A 717 51.11 -14.48 25.62
N LEU A 718 50.38 -13.68 24.85
CA LEU A 718 49.51 -12.63 25.39
C LEU A 718 48.34 -13.22 26.20
N SER A 719 47.63 -14.23 25.67
CA SER A 719 46.54 -14.93 26.39
C SER A 719 47.03 -15.49 27.72
N ASP A 720 48.19 -16.17 27.73
CA ASP A 720 48.77 -16.71 28.97
C ASP A 720 49.12 -15.61 29.98
N TYR A 721 49.62 -14.47 29.50
CA TYR A 721 49.90 -13.33 30.36
C TYR A 721 48.63 -12.69 30.93
N ILE A 722 47.57 -12.60 30.11
CA ILE A 722 46.25 -12.10 30.51
C ILE A 722 45.64 -12.99 31.59
N SER A 723 45.61 -14.31 31.39
CA SER A 723 45.10 -15.27 32.37
C SER A 723 45.87 -15.22 33.69
N TYR A 724 47.18 -14.94 33.64
CA TYR A 724 47.99 -14.79 34.85
C TYR A 724 47.74 -13.47 35.60
N ARG A 725 47.38 -12.39 34.90
CA ARG A 725 47.31 -11.02 35.45
C ARG A 725 45.90 -10.50 35.70
N THR A 726 44.90 -11.09 35.08
CA THR A 726 43.51 -10.61 35.06
C THR A 726 42.56 -11.76 35.40
N ALA A 727 41.26 -11.46 35.52
CA ALA A 727 40.22 -12.48 35.69
C ALA A 727 39.68 -13.02 34.35
N LEU A 728 40.20 -12.50 33.23
CA LEU A 728 39.87 -12.99 31.90
C LEU A 728 40.76 -14.20 31.61
N GLU A 729 40.16 -15.30 31.19
CA GLU A 729 40.84 -16.52 30.74
C GLU A 729 40.56 -16.72 29.25
N PRO A 730 41.35 -16.13 28.33
CA PRO A 730 41.15 -16.31 26.90
C PRO A 730 41.53 -17.74 26.48
N GLY A 731 40.80 -18.27 25.50
CA GLY A 731 41.13 -19.54 24.86
C GLY A 731 42.36 -19.43 23.94
N ASP A 732 42.64 -20.52 23.22
CA ASP A 732 43.73 -20.55 22.25
C ASP A 732 43.48 -19.58 21.08
N PRO A 733 44.51 -18.89 20.54
CA PRO A 733 44.34 -17.99 19.41
C PRO A 733 43.91 -18.72 18.13
N VAL A 734 43.07 -18.08 17.32
CA VAL A 734 42.53 -18.67 16.09
C VAL A 734 43.09 -17.93 14.87
N GLY A 735 43.63 -18.68 13.91
CA GLY A 735 43.97 -18.15 12.59
C GLY A 735 42.72 -18.11 11.72
N ILE A 736 42.42 -16.96 11.13
CA ILE A 736 41.21 -16.72 10.34
C ILE A 736 41.53 -16.26 8.91
N ASP A 737 40.65 -16.63 7.98
CA ASP A 737 40.54 -16.03 6.64
C ASP A 737 39.33 -15.07 6.61
N PRO A 738 39.54 -13.75 6.51
CA PRO A 738 38.45 -12.79 6.49
C PRO A 738 37.47 -12.90 5.32
N ALA A 739 37.81 -13.66 4.27
CA ALA A 739 36.91 -13.92 3.14
C ALA A 739 35.91 -15.07 3.41
N GLU A 740 36.25 -16.02 4.28
CA GLU A 740 35.47 -17.26 4.46
C GLU A 740 34.93 -17.43 5.89
N ASP A 741 35.66 -16.96 6.90
CA ASP A 741 35.36 -17.23 8.32
C ASP A 741 34.42 -16.18 8.95
N GLU A 742 33.62 -16.62 9.93
CA GLU A 742 32.73 -15.73 10.71
C GLU A 742 33.52 -14.93 11.75
N LEU A 743 33.67 -13.63 11.50
CA LEU A 743 34.50 -12.74 12.31
C LEU A 743 33.85 -12.26 13.60
N ALA A 744 32.52 -12.35 13.72
CA ALA A 744 31.76 -11.78 14.84
C ALA A 744 32.11 -12.40 16.21
N PHE A 745 32.75 -13.57 16.24
CA PHE A 745 33.14 -14.25 17.49
C PHE A 745 34.38 -13.64 18.16
N TYR A 746 35.14 -12.80 17.47
CA TYR A 746 36.44 -12.34 17.95
C TYR A 746 36.40 -10.86 18.34
N PRO A 747 36.67 -10.47 19.59
CA PRO A 747 36.69 -9.06 20.00
C PRO A 747 37.89 -8.27 19.46
N LEU A 748 38.97 -8.94 19.06
CA LEU A 748 40.17 -8.34 18.50
C LEU A 748 40.74 -9.26 17.41
N ILE A 749 40.96 -8.70 16.23
CA ILE A 749 41.68 -9.34 15.13
C ILE A 749 43.04 -8.68 14.96
N TYR A 750 44.12 -9.44 15.10
CA TYR A 750 45.48 -9.01 14.80
C TYR A 750 45.80 -9.24 13.32
N TRP A 751 46.12 -8.17 12.59
CA TRP A 751 46.52 -8.27 11.19
C TRP A 751 48.00 -7.92 11.01
N PRO A 752 48.89 -8.92 10.84
CA PRO A 752 50.29 -8.68 10.52
C PRO A 752 50.41 -8.25 9.04
N ILE A 753 50.84 -7.02 8.78
CA ILE A 753 51.06 -6.55 7.42
C ILE A 753 52.39 -7.07 6.87
N SER A 754 52.33 -7.67 5.69
CA SER A 754 53.51 -8.13 4.94
C SER A 754 53.45 -7.61 3.50
N ALA A 755 54.50 -6.95 3.03
CA ALA A 755 54.57 -6.45 1.66
C ALA A 755 54.61 -7.57 0.61
N SER A 756 55.10 -8.76 0.99
CA SER A 756 55.18 -9.94 0.12
C SER A 756 53.91 -10.79 0.09
N ALA A 757 53.00 -10.61 1.06
CA ALA A 757 51.71 -11.27 1.04
C ALA A 757 50.85 -10.78 -0.15
N PRO A 758 49.97 -11.63 -0.71
CA PRO A 758 48.97 -11.22 -1.69
C PRO A 758 48.10 -10.05 -1.18
N MET A 759 47.57 -9.23 -2.10
CA MET A 759 46.53 -8.27 -1.70
C MET A 759 45.28 -9.04 -1.23
N PRO A 760 44.60 -8.58 -0.17
CA PRO A 760 43.31 -9.13 0.23
C PRO A 760 42.32 -9.12 -0.93
N SER A 761 41.47 -10.14 -1.03
CA SER A 761 40.37 -10.15 -2.01
C SER A 761 39.29 -9.15 -1.61
N GLN A 762 38.36 -8.85 -2.52
CA GLN A 762 37.23 -7.95 -2.21
C GLN A 762 36.35 -8.51 -1.09
N GLU A 763 36.18 -9.84 -1.03
CA GLU A 763 35.44 -10.52 0.03
C GLU A 763 36.11 -10.33 1.40
N ALA A 764 37.44 -10.46 1.46
CA ALA A 764 38.20 -10.22 2.69
C ALA A 764 38.12 -8.75 3.16
N ILE A 765 38.15 -7.81 2.21
CA ILE A 765 37.98 -6.36 2.48
C ILE A 765 36.59 -6.10 3.06
N ALA A 766 35.55 -6.63 2.41
CA ALA A 766 34.16 -6.45 2.83
C ALA A 766 33.87 -7.11 4.19
N GLY A 767 34.42 -8.30 4.45
CA GLY A 767 34.30 -8.98 5.74
C GLY A 767 34.92 -8.18 6.90
N ILE A 768 36.10 -7.59 6.68
CA ILE A 768 36.78 -6.76 7.67
C ILE A 768 36.05 -5.43 7.89
N GLU A 769 35.54 -4.82 6.83
CA GLU A 769 34.71 -3.62 6.94
C GLU A 769 33.42 -3.90 7.75
N ALA A 770 32.73 -5.00 7.45
CA ALA A 770 31.55 -5.44 8.19
C ALA A 770 31.88 -5.67 9.67
N TYR A 771 32.99 -6.34 9.96
CA TYR A 771 33.48 -6.57 11.32
C TYR A 771 33.74 -5.26 12.08
N MET A 772 34.45 -4.31 11.47
CA MET A 772 34.71 -2.98 12.06
C MET A 772 33.43 -2.17 12.25
N ARG A 773 32.51 -2.23 11.28
CA ARG A 773 31.20 -1.56 11.37
C ARG A 773 30.39 -2.10 12.54
N ASN A 774 30.42 -3.41 12.77
CA ASN A 774 29.67 -4.08 13.85
C ASN A 774 30.35 -4.01 15.23
N GLY A 775 31.36 -3.13 15.40
CA GLY A 775 32.01 -2.88 16.69
C GLY A 775 33.23 -3.75 16.99
N GLY A 776 33.63 -4.60 16.05
CA GLY A 776 34.91 -5.31 16.10
C GLY A 776 36.11 -4.35 15.94
N THR A 777 37.29 -4.77 16.39
CA THR A 777 38.51 -3.97 16.24
C THR A 777 39.63 -4.75 15.57
N VAL A 778 40.22 -4.12 14.56
CA VAL A 778 41.38 -4.67 13.84
C VAL A 778 42.65 -3.92 14.22
N LEU A 779 43.65 -4.67 14.68
CA LEU A 779 44.98 -4.19 15.00
C LEU A 779 45.93 -4.49 13.83
N PHE A 780 46.20 -3.48 13.00
CA PHE A 780 47.16 -3.55 11.92
C PHE A 780 48.58 -3.31 12.42
N ASP A 781 49.49 -4.23 12.16
CA ASP A 781 50.89 -4.15 12.58
C ASP A 781 51.83 -4.25 11.39
N THR A 782 52.56 -3.19 11.08
CA THR A 782 53.50 -3.17 9.94
C THR A 782 54.83 -3.86 10.26
N ARG A 783 55.13 -4.08 11.55
CA ARG A 783 56.29 -4.84 12.06
C ARG A 783 57.67 -4.34 11.63
N ASP A 784 57.77 -3.18 10.98
CA ASP A 784 58.95 -2.76 10.23
C ASP A 784 59.43 -1.35 10.57
N GLN A 785 59.25 -0.93 11.83
CA GLN A 785 59.73 0.37 12.34
C GLN A 785 61.20 0.65 12.01
N TYR A 786 62.04 -0.39 11.88
CA TYR A 786 63.47 -0.26 11.64
C TYR A 786 63.82 -0.28 10.13
N SER A 787 63.85 0.89 9.49
CA SER A 787 64.48 1.06 8.17
C SER A 787 65.97 1.47 8.33
N PRO A 788 66.93 0.78 7.69
CA PRO A 788 68.35 1.10 7.86
C PRO A 788 68.75 2.38 7.11
N LEU A 789 69.37 3.31 7.86
CA LEU A 789 70.22 4.43 7.41
C LEU A 789 69.68 5.33 6.27
N GLY A 790 68.99 6.41 6.66
CA GLY A 790 69.19 7.72 6.01
C GLY A 790 68.20 8.18 4.93
N GLN A 791 67.02 7.57 4.80
CA GLN A 791 65.93 8.11 3.97
C GLN A 791 64.60 8.11 4.73
N GLU A 792 63.86 9.22 4.65
CA GLU A 792 62.43 9.34 5.01
C GLU A 792 61.54 8.52 4.05
N ALA A 793 61.93 7.27 3.76
CA ALA A 793 61.18 6.40 2.87
C ALA A 793 60.14 5.61 3.68
N VAL A 794 58.89 5.68 3.23
CA VAL A 794 57.79 4.83 3.69
C VAL A 794 58.21 3.37 3.51
N SER A 795 58.11 2.56 4.56
CA SER A 795 58.50 1.16 4.50
C SER A 795 57.58 0.36 3.56
N ALA A 796 58.05 -0.78 3.05
CA ALA A 796 57.26 -1.59 2.12
C ALA A 796 55.96 -2.09 2.76
N ASN A 797 55.96 -2.44 4.06
CA ASN A 797 54.72 -2.86 4.74
C ASN A 797 53.80 -1.67 5.00
N THR A 798 54.33 -0.48 5.27
CA THR A 798 53.49 0.74 5.40
C THR A 798 52.84 1.11 4.07
N ALA A 799 53.54 0.96 2.95
CA ALA A 799 52.96 1.16 1.62
C ALA A 799 51.87 0.13 1.30
N ARG A 800 52.08 -1.14 1.68
CA ARG A 800 51.06 -2.20 1.58
C ARG A 800 49.81 -1.87 2.41
N LEU A 801 49.99 -1.42 3.65
CA LEU A 801 48.88 -1.04 4.51
C LEU A 801 48.03 0.07 3.88
N ARG A 802 48.65 1.12 3.32
CA ARG A 802 47.91 2.19 2.63
C ARG A 802 47.07 1.67 1.48
N ALA A 803 47.63 0.82 0.62
CA ALA A 803 46.89 0.22 -0.48
C ALA A 803 45.71 -0.65 -0.02
N ILE A 804 45.80 -1.28 1.17
CA ILE A 804 44.69 -2.01 1.77
C ILE A 804 43.62 -1.03 2.28
N LEU A 805 44.04 0.01 3.02
CA LEU A 805 43.12 1.01 3.59
C LEU A 805 42.41 1.87 2.53
N ASP A 806 43.02 2.09 1.35
CA ASP A 806 42.38 2.81 0.24
C ASP A 806 41.08 2.14 -0.26
N ASN A 807 40.88 0.86 0.04
CA ASN A 807 39.71 0.07 -0.34
C ASN A 807 38.78 -0.23 0.84
N ILE A 808 39.02 0.36 2.01
CA ILE A 808 38.22 0.17 3.23
C ILE A 808 37.68 1.54 3.66
N ASP A 809 36.42 1.62 4.08
CA ASP A 809 35.86 2.85 4.65
C ASP A 809 36.34 3.08 6.09
N VAL A 810 37.56 3.62 6.22
CA VAL A 810 38.27 3.84 7.49
C VAL A 810 37.93 5.22 8.07
N PRO A 811 37.62 5.34 9.38
CA PRO A 811 37.43 6.64 10.00
C PRO A 811 38.74 7.46 10.05
N PRO A 812 38.69 8.79 10.24
CA PRO A 812 39.89 9.61 10.38
C PRO A 812 40.80 9.09 11.50
N LEU A 813 42.12 9.16 11.35
CA LEU A 813 43.09 8.59 12.31
C LEU A 813 43.93 9.66 13.01
N GLU A 814 44.26 9.44 14.29
CA GLU A 814 45.22 10.24 15.06
C GLU A 814 46.12 9.36 15.96
N PRO A 815 47.33 9.83 16.35
CA PRO A 815 48.13 9.16 17.36
C PRO A 815 47.41 9.17 18.72
N VAL A 816 47.48 8.08 19.49
CA VAL A 816 46.82 7.95 20.79
C VAL A 816 47.14 9.16 21.70
N PRO A 817 46.16 10.00 22.05
CA PRO A 817 46.39 11.15 22.92
C PRO A 817 46.71 10.75 24.36
N GLU A 818 47.43 11.59 25.12
CA GLU A 818 47.82 11.31 26.53
C GLU A 818 46.61 10.95 27.43
N GLY A 819 45.46 11.59 27.21
CA GLY A 819 44.22 11.37 27.96
C GLY A 819 43.34 10.20 27.48
N HIS A 820 43.76 9.47 26.46
CA HIS A 820 42.98 8.40 25.84
C HIS A 820 42.71 7.25 26.84
N VAL A 821 41.60 6.51 26.66
CA VAL A 821 41.25 5.40 27.58
C VAL A 821 42.31 4.29 27.55
N LEU A 822 42.86 3.98 26.36
CA LEU A 822 43.96 3.02 26.15
C LEU A 822 45.16 3.20 27.07
N THR A 823 45.51 4.43 27.48
CA THR A 823 46.65 4.67 28.37
C THR A 823 46.39 4.22 29.80
N ARG A 824 45.14 3.90 30.14
CA ARG A 824 44.65 3.58 31.49
C ARG A 824 43.60 2.47 31.55
N SER A 825 43.44 1.68 30.49
CA SER A 825 42.46 0.59 30.44
C SER A 825 42.73 -0.52 31.46
N PHE A 826 43.98 -0.78 31.85
CA PHE A 826 44.31 -1.68 32.95
C PHE A 826 45.59 -1.25 33.68
N TYR A 827 46.69 -1.14 32.95
CA TYR A 827 47.93 -0.51 33.37
C TYR A 827 47.92 0.98 33.00
N LEU A 828 48.68 1.78 33.74
CA LEU A 828 49.02 3.15 33.33
C LEU A 828 50.23 3.08 32.40
N LEU A 829 50.04 3.56 31.17
CA LEU A 829 51.03 3.55 30.10
C LEU A 829 51.20 4.97 29.55
N SER A 830 52.44 5.37 29.30
CA SER A 830 52.75 6.61 28.57
C SER A 830 52.98 6.34 27.09
N ASP A 831 53.52 5.17 26.78
CA ASP A 831 53.83 4.71 25.42
C ASP A 831 53.39 3.25 25.24
N PHE A 832 53.33 2.79 23.98
CA PHE A 832 52.87 1.46 23.60
C PHE A 832 53.97 0.65 22.89
N PRO A 833 55.05 0.24 23.59
CA PRO A 833 56.16 -0.47 22.97
C PRO A 833 55.80 -1.92 22.63
N GLY A 834 56.39 -2.44 21.56
CA GLY A 834 56.37 -3.84 21.14
C GLY A 834 57.77 -4.43 21.11
N ARG A 835 58.11 -5.19 20.06
CA ARG A 835 59.51 -5.59 19.81
C ARG A 835 60.36 -4.36 19.52
N TYR A 836 59.75 -3.31 18.97
CA TYR A 836 60.29 -1.96 18.80
C TYR A 836 59.49 -0.94 19.63
N ASP A 837 60.02 0.27 19.86
CA ASP A 837 59.46 1.25 20.80
C ASP A 837 59.31 2.69 20.25
N GLY A 838 59.40 2.89 18.93
CA GLY A 838 59.40 4.26 18.36
C GLY A 838 58.38 4.52 17.25
N SER A 839 57.45 3.60 16.96
CA SER A 839 56.21 3.96 16.26
C SER A 839 55.16 4.40 17.28
N PRO A 840 54.45 5.53 17.05
CA PRO A 840 53.24 5.80 17.79
C PRO A 840 52.16 4.76 17.47
N LEU A 841 51.26 4.55 18.43
CA LEU A 841 50.02 3.80 18.23
C LEU A 841 48.97 4.77 17.67
N TRP A 842 48.31 4.40 16.57
CA TRP A 842 47.26 5.20 15.95
C TRP A 842 45.88 4.59 16.24
N VAL A 843 44.90 5.46 16.41
CA VAL A 843 43.48 5.13 16.65
C VAL A 843 42.60 6.09 15.86
N GLU A 844 41.29 5.82 15.84
CA GLU A 844 40.28 6.74 15.33
C GLU A 844 40.37 8.13 16.02
N ALA A 845 40.31 9.18 15.20
CA ALA A 845 40.42 10.56 15.61
C ALA A 845 39.14 11.04 16.32
N ARG A 846 39.33 11.72 17.45
CA ARG A 846 38.23 12.26 18.24
C ARG A 846 37.67 13.53 17.59
N SER A 847 36.48 13.42 16.99
CA SER A 847 35.78 14.57 16.41
C SER A 847 35.26 15.52 17.49
N GLY A 848 35.98 16.62 17.76
CA GLY A 848 35.40 17.88 18.25
C GLY A 848 35.00 17.98 19.73
N ALA A 849 35.47 17.11 20.62
CA ALA A 849 35.32 17.33 22.06
C ALA A 849 36.34 18.38 22.55
N SER A 850 35.89 19.38 23.32
CA SER A 850 36.80 20.18 24.15
C SER A 850 37.68 19.24 25.00
N SER A 851 38.87 19.70 25.41
CA SER A 851 39.83 18.92 26.21
C SER A 851 39.26 18.27 27.49
N ASP A 852 38.02 18.61 27.88
CA ASP A 852 37.31 18.14 29.06
C ASP A 852 36.16 17.13 28.79
N MET A 853 35.83 16.81 27.53
CA MET A 853 34.77 15.86 27.18
C MET A 853 35.38 14.59 26.57
N VAL A 854 34.96 13.39 27.03
CA VAL A 854 35.67 12.11 26.79
C VAL A 854 35.02 11.22 25.70
N THR A 855 33.98 11.67 25.00
CA THR A 855 33.21 10.79 24.11
C THR A 855 33.37 11.13 22.63
N SER A 856 33.95 10.23 21.85
CA SER A 856 33.72 10.08 20.41
C SER A 856 32.60 9.05 20.19
N GLY A 857 31.92 9.07 19.03
CA GLY A 857 30.78 8.18 18.75
C GLY A 857 31.10 6.69 18.84
N GLY A 858 30.09 5.87 19.16
CA GLY A 858 30.22 4.44 19.52
C GLY A 858 30.40 4.21 21.03
N ASP A 859 30.54 2.96 21.48
CA ASP A 859 30.91 2.60 22.88
C ASP A 859 32.31 3.13 23.30
N GLY A 860 32.90 4.01 22.49
CA GLY A 860 34.19 4.67 22.67
C GLY A 860 35.39 3.76 22.41
N VAL A 861 35.18 2.62 21.73
CA VAL A 861 36.23 1.72 21.25
C VAL A 861 36.57 2.05 19.81
N SER A 862 37.86 2.26 19.52
CA SER A 862 38.32 2.52 18.17
C SER A 862 38.29 1.24 17.34
N PRO A 863 37.56 1.20 16.20
CA PRO A 863 37.44 0.00 15.36
C PRO A 863 38.75 -0.37 14.64
N ILE A 864 39.72 0.54 14.64
CA ILE A 864 41.01 0.37 13.98
C ILE A 864 42.15 0.85 14.87
N ILE A 865 43.18 0.02 15.01
CA ILE A 865 44.41 0.36 15.70
C ILE A 865 45.58 0.06 14.77
N ILE A 866 46.53 1.00 14.62
CA ILE A 866 47.70 0.82 13.74
C ILE A 866 49.00 1.03 14.50
N THR A 867 49.94 0.10 14.33
CA THR A 867 51.28 0.17 14.94
C THR A 867 52.36 -0.32 13.99
N GLY A 868 53.59 0.14 14.19
CA GLY A 868 54.79 -0.44 13.55
C GLY A 868 55.68 -1.22 14.53
N ASN A 869 55.27 -1.34 15.80
CA ASN A 869 56.14 -1.80 16.88
C ASN A 869 56.32 -3.33 16.98
N ASP A 870 55.70 -4.13 16.11
CA ASP A 870 55.76 -5.60 16.12
C ASP A 870 55.37 -6.19 17.48
N PHE A 871 54.07 -6.11 17.79
CA PHE A 871 53.52 -6.57 19.05
C PHE A 871 53.58 -8.09 19.20
N ALA A 872 53.14 -8.83 18.18
CA ALA A 872 53.19 -10.29 18.22
C ALA A 872 54.61 -10.81 18.42
N GLY A 873 55.62 -10.21 17.79
CA GLY A 873 57.03 -10.56 18.00
C GLY A 873 57.54 -10.35 19.43
N ALA A 874 56.98 -9.39 20.18
CA ALA A 874 57.32 -9.21 21.60
C ALA A 874 56.62 -10.20 22.52
N TRP A 875 55.41 -10.65 22.16
CA TRP A 875 54.63 -11.59 22.95
C TRP A 875 54.96 -13.06 22.64
N ALA A 876 55.59 -13.34 21.50
CA ALA A 876 55.83 -14.71 21.05
C ALA A 876 56.80 -15.47 21.97
N THR A 877 56.34 -16.61 22.48
CA THR A 877 57.10 -17.52 23.34
C THR A 877 57.19 -18.93 22.76
N ASN A 878 58.30 -19.60 23.05
CA ASN A 878 58.47 -21.03 22.82
C ASN A 878 57.67 -21.85 23.84
N PRO A 879 57.46 -23.16 23.62
CA PRO A 879 56.79 -24.05 24.59
C PRO A 879 57.41 -24.08 25.99
N ASP A 880 58.67 -23.69 26.13
CA ASP A 880 59.39 -23.57 27.41
C ASP A 880 59.27 -22.16 28.05
N MET A 881 58.36 -21.33 27.55
CA MET A 881 58.12 -19.94 27.96
C MET A 881 59.29 -18.98 27.72
N THR A 882 60.28 -19.37 26.91
CA THR A 882 61.36 -18.46 26.50
C THR A 882 60.91 -17.58 25.32
N PRO A 883 61.32 -16.30 25.25
CA PRO A 883 60.98 -15.44 24.11
C PRO A 883 61.51 -15.96 22.77
N MET A 884 60.69 -15.93 21.71
CA MET A 884 61.10 -16.37 20.37
C MET A 884 62.00 -15.36 19.64
N LEU A 885 61.75 -14.07 19.84
CA LEU A 885 62.46 -12.97 19.19
C LEU A 885 62.97 -12.00 20.26
N PRO A 886 64.19 -11.43 20.16
CA PRO A 886 64.66 -10.38 21.07
C PRO A 886 63.93 -9.06 20.80
N THR A 887 63.78 -8.21 21.83
CA THR A 887 63.37 -6.80 21.60
C THR A 887 64.54 -6.03 21.00
N VAL A 888 64.25 -4.91 20.35
CA VAL A 888 65.25 -4.03 19.74
C VAL A 888 65.03 -2.62 20.31
N PRO A 889 65.94 -2.14 21.19
CA PRO A 889 67.08 -2.85 21.79
C PRO A 889 66.65 -3.98 22.76
N GLU A 890 67.57 -4.90 23.08
CA GLU A 890 67.28 -5.99 24.01
C GLU A 890 67.01 -5.43 25.42
N SER A 891 65.77 -5.57 25.89
CA SER A 891 65.28 -4.97 27.13
C SER A 891 64.16 -5.82 27.72
N PRO A 892 64.40 -6.50 28.86
CA PRO A 892 63.36 -7.21 29.58
C PRO A 892 62.20 -6.29 30.03
N LEU A 893 62.52 -5.02 30.32
CA LEU A 893 61.53 -4.02 30.70
C LEU A 893 60.61 -3.68 29.53
N GLN A 894 61.16 -3.45 28.33
CA GLN A 894 60.38 -3.18 27.13
C GLN A 894 59.40 -4.31 26.84
N ARG A 895 59.87 -5.57 26.90
CA ARG A 895 58.99 -6.74 26.72
C ARG A 895 57.88 -6.78 27.77
N GLN A 896 58.17 -6.44 29.02
CA GLN A 896 57.15 -6.35 30.04
C GLN A 896 56.10 -5.27 29.70
N PHE A 897 56.51 -4.10 29.22
CA PHE A 897 55.60 -3.05 28.77
C PHE A 897 54.83 -3.44 27.50
N ALA A 898 55.41 -4.25 26.62
CA ALA A 898 54.69 -4.83 25.48
C ALA A 898 53.54 -5.72 25.93
N TYR A 899 53.75 -6.60 26.92
CA TYR A 899 52.65 -7.37 27.49
C TYR A 899 51.58 -6.49 28.14
N ARG A 900 51.98 -5.43 28.84
CA ARG A 900 51.01 -4.47 29.43
C ARG A 900 50.22 -3.72 28.35
N THR A 901 50.85 -3.40 27.22
CA THR A 901 50.20 -2.81 26.05
C THR A 901 49.12 -3.76 25.52
N GLY A 902 49.45 -5.04 25.31
CA GLY A 902 48.47 -6.05 24.89
C GLY A 902 47.30 -6.18 25.87
N VAL A 903 47.58 -6.21 27.18
CA VAL A 903 46.51 -6.23 28.21
C VAL A 903 45.63 -4.98 28.12
N ASN A 904 46.21 -3.78 27.96
CA ASN A 904 45.42 -2.55 27.83
C ASN A 904 44.54 -2.55 26.58
N ILE A 905 45.04 -3.04 25.44
CA ILE A 905 44.28 -3.15 24.20
C ILE A 905 43.11 -4.12 24.41
N VAL A 906 43.35 -5.35 24.89
CA VAL A 906 42.29 -6.34 25.10
C VAL A 906 41.25 -5.85 26.11
N MET A 907 41.69 -5.25 27.23
CA MET A 907 40.76 -4.69 28.21
C MET A 907 39.97 -3.50 27.66
N TYR A 908 40.58 -2.66 26.82
CA TYR A 908 39.89 -1.57 26.13
C TYR A 908 38.77 -2.09 25.23
N MET A 909 39.03 -3.15 24.46
CA MET A 909 38.03 -3.80 23.61
C MET A 909 36.86 -4.35 24.42
N LEU A 910 37.16 -5.07 25.50
CA LEU A 910 36.13 -5.80 26.26
C LEU A 910 35.34 -4.92 27.24
N THR A 911 35.84 -3.75 27.60
CA THR A 911 35.22 -2.89 28.63
C THR A 911 34.80 -1.51 28.14
N GLY A 912 35.10 -1.18 26.89
CA GLY A 912 34.67 0.07 26.26
C GLY A 912 35.17 1.33 26.97
N ASN A 913 34.34 2.37 26.95
CA ASN A 913 34.59 3.65 27.60
C ASN A 913 34.25 3.70 29.10
N TYR A 914 33.90 2.57 29.77
CA TYR A 914 33.53 2.57 31.19
C TYR A 914 34.57 3.25 32.12
N LYS A 915 35.86 3.23 31.74
CA LYS A 915 36.94 3.89 32.51
C LYS A 915 37.17 5.36 32.18
N ALA A 916 36.44 5.92 31.21
CA ALA A 916 36.38 7.35 30.94
C ALA A 916 35.45 8.11 31.90
N ASP A 917 34.60 7.41 32.65
CA ASP A 917 33.59 8.02 33.51
C ASP A 917 34.22 8.86 34.64
N GLN A 918 33.71 10.09 34.83
CA GLN A 918 34.30 11.11 35.72
C GLN A 918 34.44 10.67 37.19
N VAL A 919 33.75 9.59 37.59
CA VAL A 919 33.74 9.06 38.94
C VAL A 919 35.10 8.48 39.37
N HIS A 920 35.94 8.04 38.43
CA HIS A 920 37.23 7.40 38.74
C HIS A 920 38.45 8.34 38.68
N VAL A 921 38.30 9.56 38.16
CA VAL A 921 39.38 10.55 38.01
C VAL A 921 40.05 10.95 39.35
N PRO A 922 39.32 11.20 40.45
CA PRO A 922 39.94 11.57 41.73
C PRO A 922 40.88 10.50 42.30
N ALA A 923 40.50 9.23 42.21
CA ALA A 923 41.29 8.09 42.70
C ALA A 923 42.53 7.81 41.83
N LEU A 924 42.47 8.15 40.54
CA LEU A 924 43.62 8.06 39.63
C LEU A 924 44.65 9.17 39.89
N LEU A 925 44.19 10.40 40.16
CA LEU A 925 45.06 11.52 40.53
C LEU A 925 45.75 11.30 41.88
N GLU A 926 45.08 10.66 42.84
CA GLU A 926 45.66 10.30 44.14
C GLU A 926 46.80 9.27 44.02
N ARG A 927 46.75 8.39 43.01
CA ARG A 927 47.82 7.42 42.70
C ARG A 927 48.98 8.00 41.90
N LEU A 928 48.77 9.07 41.14
CA LEU A 928 49.81 9.80 40.42
C LEU A 928 50.57 10.78 41.33
N GLY A 929 50.00 11.12 42.48
CA GLY A 929 50.59 12.01 43.50
C GLY A 929 51.40 11.30 44.61
N GLN A 930 51.57 9.98 44.55
CA GLN A 930 52.47 9.17 45.38
C GLN A 930 53.60 8.59 44.52
#